data_AF-A0A8K0G2F5-F1
#
_entry.id   AF-A0A8K0G2F5-F1
#
_cell.length_a   1.000
_cell.length_b   1.000
_cell.length_c   1.000
_cell.angle_alpha   90.00
_cell.angle_beta   90.00
_cell.angle_gamma   90.00
#
_symmetry.space_group_name_H-M   'P 1'
#
loop_
_entity.id
_entity.type
_entity.pdbx_description
1 polymer ?
#
loop_
_entity_poly.entity_id
_entity_poly.type
_entity_poly.pdbx_seq_one_letter_code
_entity_poly.pdbx_strand_id
1 'polypeptide(L)'
;MGSNNVEWRTLIFPDNHSICKVLPKYEVDDHPLKSTAVERIPRRILGSQPSTGRSTPVSTPAALLQPLSDALEGLDPLTQFAIQETDPLTQMAVEVSVTDDSVNTKKSRERKISLDMEPWSSRKNIILAKFTTSEKLSIVTSFLSEGEKVVVKAQSSAVDKVQHRLEQLDYFEEGSQRKLDLSQAEYVGRIEQLNKELVSAWHSEQRVKALKIAIQCAKVLADSDVLRFYPSKFVLITDILDIFGQLVYERLRTKADYYKPGSKVPTALPEGFTPDMVPESVKETCRNWFYKIASIRELVPRLYVEMAILKSYSFLTSSEYSAALMRLTHMIRGIGNPLVAVYARCYLCRVGISITAPGADTHYLVENFYDFLDTYSQLFGRYVTEELKIQKMPFSTYLTLYTPALDFILQAVASGAPESLLAELLERCRTHENNSLLLNTIMAAFKPSYISSRTLQFLDLISQCTKQDFPSHLLLRTLGLCVCVCPPPAEQRRQIVNIVWHSIGNLSNPEDYISCVEVWVQFVVQYFTSREVNVIIGDIVTHLAPDRAYEQYYTQLKTIVDKIVSNIQDFEALLAMDNFLPLLDLFQQETVKVEVCKSILTACNAVQHTSDPVITNALMFLCNVLHDSVNALTVEDERRQISELLCSVIRRVDYGRDFEQQLSFYVEARGSFSNLDTVLAQLVHCVNTLAVNTRQIVRGHHTRKTGSFVRACAAYCFITIPSIESVFTRLELYLLSGQVALFNNCLGQADACFKAAIGLISELTMQPEDKQKNPENFLISYTRNFLSTLLVVPDSPDRGVLNLVRMLLNTLKSLDWDPKNGSLAYLYLDVLNMLSAMAQENYLYHVDKVESNDTLYGSDPKFIHEIDKMSTLVLAELLSQLKQLGPCRKQALIALELMVKIATLADLNISTIFTLALNLWQLCLKHGNTDTKYLVSPVKQLTTLIFIQNKLLLL
;
A
#
# COMPACT_ATOMS: atom_id res chain seq x y z
N MET A 1 23.65 -54.45 -28.47
CA MET A 1 24.05 -53.34 -29.37
C MET A 1 25.57 -53.28 -29.36
N GLY A 2 26.21 -54.16 -30.14
CA GLY A 2 27.66 -54.12 -30.34
C GLY A 2 28.03 -53.04 -31.35
N SER A 3 29.20 -52.45 -31.19
CA SER A 3 29.84 -51.45 -32.04
C SER A 3 30.00 -51.95 -33.49
N ASN A 4 28.96 -51.79 -34.31
CA ASN A 4 29.14 -51.65 -35.75
C ASN A 4 29.22 -50.15 -36.01
N ASN A 5 30.28 -49.68 -36.68
CA ASN A 5 30.40 -48.29 -37.11
C ASN A 5 29.25 -47.99 -38.08
N VAL A 6 28.16 -47.43 -37.55
CA VAL A 6 27.03 -46.96 -38.36
C VAL A 6 27.43 -45.60 -38.91
N GLU A 7 27.83 -45.58 -40.18
CA GLU A 7 28.09 -44.35 -40.94
C GLU A 7 26.74 -43.67 -41.21
N TRP A 8 26.58 -42.43 -40.76
CA TRP A 8 25.43 -41.58 -41.09
C TRP A 8 25.67 -40.90 -42.43
N ARG A 9 24.72 -40.99 -43.37
CA ARG A 9 24.65 -40.08 -44.51
C ARG A 9 23.34 -39.34 -44.52
N THR A 10 23.45 -38.03 -44.68
CA THR A 10 22.31 -37.13 -44.63
C THR A 10 21.56 -37.14 -45.96
N LEU A 11 20.24 -37.21 -45.90
CA LEU A 11 19.38 -37.10 -47.07
C LEU A 11 19.32 -35.63 -47.53
N ILE A 12 19.70 -35.38 -48.77
CA ILE A 12 19.61 -34.05 -49.41
C ILE A 12 18.39 -34.07 -50.33
N PHE A 13 17.47 -33.12 -50.13
CA PHE A 13 16.30 -32.99 -51.00
C PHE A 13 16.67 -32.13 -52.22
N PRO A 14 16.58 -32.64 -53.46
CA PRO A 14 16.83 -31.83 -54.65
C PRO A 14 15.73 -30.77 -54.85
N ASP A 15 16.10 -29.57 -55.28
CA ASP A 15 15.25 -28.37 -55.41
C ASP A 15 14.04 -28.47 -56.39
N ASN A 16 13.75 -29.65 -56.95
CA ASN A 16 12.64 -29.89 -57.87
C ASN A 16 11.61 -30.88 -57.32
N HIS A 17 10.68 -30.39 -56.50
CA HIS A 17 9.23 -30.62 -56.60
C HIS A 17 8.55 -30.22 -55.30
N SER A 18 7.66 -29.22 -55.37
CA SER A 18 6.30 -29.27 -54.80
C SER A 18 6.02 -30.30 -53.67
N ILE A 19 6.68 -30.18 -52.51
CA ILE A 19 6.19 -30.73 -51.24
C ILE A 19 5.53 -29.58 -50.46
N CYS A 20 4.66 -28.85 -51.16
CA CYS A 20 3.49 -28.21 -50.56
C CYS A 20 2.23 -28.90 -51.08
N LYS A 21 2.25 -30.24 -51.20
CA LYS A 21 1.01 -30.98 -51.00
C LYS A 21 0.78 -31.01 -49.50
N VAL A 22 -0.01 -30.04 -49.06
CA VAL A 22 -0.80 -30.06 -47.83
C VAL A 22 -1.07 -31.52 -47.45
N LEU A 23 -0.43 -32.00 -46.38
CA LEU A 23 -0.86 -33.24 -45.72
C LEU A 23 -2.39 -33.14 -45.54
N PRO A 24 -3.17 -34.20 -45.82
CA PRO A 24 -4.62 -34.13 -45.65
C PRO A 24 -4.93 -33.64 -44.24
N LYS A 25 -5.49 -32.43 -44.16
CA LYS A 25 -5.92 -31.82 -42.89
C LYS A 25 -7.13 -32.61 -42.43
N TYR A 26 -7.03 -33.21 -41.25
CA TYR A 26 -8.18 -33.73 -40.53
C TYR A 26 -8.58 -32.67 -39.51
N GLU A 27 -9.87 -32.39 -39.41
CA GLU A 27 -10.41 -31.60 -38.30
C GLU A 27 -10.12 -32.34 -36.99
N VAL A 28 -9.50 -31.64 -36.05
CA VAL A 28 -9.25 -32.12 -34.69
C VAL A 28 -9.83 -31.06 -33.76
N ASP A 29 -10.78 -31.45 -32.91
CA ASP A 29 -11.54 -30.51 -32.07
C ASP A 29 -10.69 -29.80 -31.00
N ASP A 30 -9.52 -30.36 -30.67
CA ASP A 30 -8.56 -29.79 -29.72
C ASP A 30 -7.13 -29.73 -30.30
N HIS A 31 -6.67 -28.51 -30.56
CA HIS A 31 -5.28 -28.23 -30.94
C HIS A 31 -4.43 -27.98 -29.67
N PRO A 32 -3.25 -28.61 -29.51
CA PRO A 32 -2.40 -28.45 -28.31
C PRO A 32 -1.75 -27.04 -28.16
N LEU A 33 -2.11 -26.08 -29.01
CA LEU A 33 -1.72 -24.67 -28.96
C LEU A 33 -2.95 -23.74 -28.97
N LYS A 34 -4.16 -24.26 -28.72
CA LYS A 34 -5.35 -23.44 -28.56
C LYS A 34 -5.15 -22.61 -27.29
N SER A 35 -4.81 -21.34 -27.46
CA SER A 35 -4.70 -20.36 -26.39
C SER A 35 -6.02 -20.33 -25.62
N THR A 36 -5.97 -20.52 -24.31
CA THR A 36 -7.08 -20.23 -23.39
C THR A 36 -7.35 -18.73 -23.43
N ALA A 37 -8.17 -18.30 -24.39
CA ALA A 37 -8.73 -16.97 -24.40
C ALA A 37 -9.74 -16.87 -23.24
N VAL A 38 -9.35 -16.14 -22.19
CA VAL A 38 -10.32 -15.65 -21.19
C VAL A 38 -11.12 -14.54 -21.85
N GLU A 39 -12.22 -14.90 -22.52
CA GLU A 39 -13.21 -13.92 -22.94
C GLU A 39 -13.95 -13.39 -21.71
N ARG A 40 -13.73 -12.10 -21.44
CA ARG A 40 -14.58 -11.29 -20.57
C ARG A 40 -16.00 -11.28 -21.14
N ILE A 41 -16.91 -12.02 -20.52
CA ILE A 41 -18.33 -11.96 -20.86
C ILE A 41 -18.89 -10.60 -20.38
N PRO A 42 -19.45 -9.76 -21.28
CA PRO A 42 -20.08 -8.50 -20.91
C PRO A 42 -21.45 -8.76 -20.26
N ARG A 43 -21.76 -7.99 -19.21
CA ARG A 43 -23.07 -7.94 -18.57
C ARG A 43 -24.14 -7.54 -19.59
N ARG A 44 -25.22 -8.32 -19.70
CA ARG A 44 -26.52 -7.85 -20.20
C ARG A 44 -27.67 -8.28 -19.29
N ILE A 45 -28.55 -7.30 -19.11
CA ILE A 45 -29.74 -7.24 -18.27
C ILE A 45 -30.90 -7.92 -19.00
N LEU A 46 -31.75 -8.70 -18.29
CA LEU A 46 -33.23 -8.74 -18.34
C LEU A 46 -33.82 -10.10 -17.91
N GLY A 47 -34.60 -10.10 -16.81
CA GLY A 47 -36.04 -10.40 -16.84
C GLY A 47 -36.56 -11.85 -16.91
N SER A 48 -37.38 -12.17 -15.89
CA SER A 48 -38.57 -13.06 -15.84
C SER A 48 -38.44 -14.61 -15.78
N GLN A 49 -38.87 -15.14 -14.62
CA GLN A 49 -39.43 -16.48 -14.30
C GLN A 49 -40.75 -16.78 -15.09
N PRO A 50 -41.36 -18.01 -15.10
CA PRO A 50 -41.38 -19.03 -14.02
C PRO A 50 -41.45 -20.56 -14.34
N SER A 51 -41.10 -21.35 -13.30
CA SER A 51 -41.68 -22.63 -12.78
C SER A 51 -41.91 -23.92 -13.63
N THR A 52 -41.33 -25.06 -13.20
CA THR A 52 -42.00 -26.20 -12.46
C THR A 52 -41.21 -27.53 -12.54
N GLY A 53 -41.24 -28.35 -11.47
CA GLY A 53 -41.05 -29.83 -11.56
C GLY A 53 -39.96 -30.46 -10.67
N ARG A 54 -40.36 -31.14 -9.59
CA ARG A 54 -39.56 -31.90 -8.59
C ARG A 54 -39.22 -33.33 -9.06
N SER A 55 -38.05 -33.85 -8.66
CA SER A 55 -37.91 -35.15 -7.92
C SER A 55 -36.44 -35.52 -7.61
N THR A 56 -36.14 -35.76 -6.33
CA THR A 56 -34.96 -36.46 -5.74
C THR A 56 -35.44 -37.82 -5.17
N PRO A 57 -34.64 -38.83 -4.70
CA PRO A 57 -33.28 -38.70 -4.07
C PRO A 57 -32.28 -39.93 -4.10
N VAL A 58 -31.10 -39.71 -3.48
CA VAL A 58 -30.09 -40.65 -2.85
C VAL A 58 -29.13 -41.44 -3.79
N SER A 59 -27.78 -41.51 -3.65
CA SER A 59 -26.83 -41.43 -2.50
C SER A 59 -25.35 -41.13 -2.90
N THR A 60 -24.71 -40.15 -2.21
CA THR A 60 -23.31 -40.00 -1.67
C THR A 60 -22.02 -40.26 -2.48
N PRO A 61 -20.83 -39.71 -2.10
CA PRO A 61 -20.50 -38.58 -1.20
C PRO A 61 -19.51 -37.56 -1.80
N ALA A 62 -19.65 -36.27 -1.44
CA ALA A 62 -18.60 -35.27 -1.63
C ALA A 62 -18.61 -34.30 -0.44
N ALA A 63 -17.75 -34.57 0.53
CA ALA A 63 -17.30 -33.59 1.51
C ALA A 63 -15.77 -33.72 1.52
N LEU A 64 -15.09 -32.70 1.01
CA LEU A 64 -13.69 -32.34 1.25
C LEU A 64 -13.31 -31.30 0.19
N LEU A 65 -13.45 -30.01 0.56
CA LEU A 65 -12.66 -28.85 0.12
C LEU A 65 -13.37 -27.57 0.59
N GLN A 66 -13.20 -27.28 1.88
CA GLN A 66 -13.10 -25.89 2.33
C GLN A 66 -11.63 -25.47 2.25
N PRO A 67 -11.32 -24.20 1.94
CA PRO A 67 -9.98 -23.75 1.57
C PRO A 67 -9.06 -23.58 2.78
N LEU A 68 -7.76 -23.77 2.53
CA LEU A 68 -6.57 -23.58 3.36
C LEU A 68 -6.38 -22.17 4.00
N SER A 69 -7.45 -21.40 4.23
CA SER A 69 -7.39 -20.08 4.85
C SER A 69 -7.34 -20.12 6.38
N ASP A 70 -7.85 -21.18 7.00
CA ASP A 70 -7.95 -21.30 8.47
C ASP A 70 -6.70 -21.96 9.11
N ALA A 71 -5.69 -22.31 8.30
CA ALA A 71 -4.48 -23.00 8.76
C ALA A 71 -3.22 -22.11 8.86
N LEU A 72 -3.36 -20.79 8.61
CA LEU A 72 -2.22 -19.85 8.55
C LEU A 72 -2.27 -18.72 9.60
N GLU A 73 -3.29 -18.66 10.47
CA GLU A 73 -3.34 -17.72 11.59
C GLU A 73 -2.75 -18.33 12.89
N GLY A 74 -1.54 -18.86 12.78
CA GLY A 74 -0.78 -19.36 13.93
C GLY A 74 -0.06 -18.21 14.65
N LEU A 75 -0.49 -17.86 15.85
CA LEU A 75 0.29 -17.05 16.78
C LEU A 75 1.60 -17.79 17.17
N ASP A 76 2.68 -17.04 17.38
CA ASP A 76 4.02 -17.54 17.76
C ASP A 76 3.97 -18.41 19.03
N PRO A 77 4.60 -19.61 19.05
CA PRO A 77 4.64 -20.53 20.19
C PRO A 77 5.15 -19.92 21.51
N LEU A 78 5.92 -18.83 21.51
CA LEU A 78 6.33 -18.15 22.75
C LEU A 78 5.19 -17.34 23.39
N THR A 79 4.30 -16.80 22.57
CA THR A 79 3.10 -16.05 23.00
C THR A 79 2.07 -17.00 23.62
N GLN A 80 2.03 -18.25 23.14
CA GLN A 80 1.12 -19.29 23.63
C GLN A 80 1.47 -19.77 25.04
N PHE A 81 2.75 -19.74 25.42
CA PHE A 81 3.19 -20.04 26.79
C PHE A 81 2.89 -18.88 27.77
N ALA A 82 3.03 -17.62 27.34
CA ALA A 82 2.72 -16.46 28.18
C ALA A 82 1.22 -16.34 28.53
N ILE A 83 0.32 -16.81 27.66
CA ILE A 83 -1.14 -16.80 27.89
C ILE A 83 -1.59 -17.91 28.85
N GLN A 84 -0.81 -18.99 28.97
CA GLN A 84 -1.16 -20.14 29.82
C GLN A 84 -0.81 -19.94 31.30
N GLU A 85 0.03 -18.97 31.67
CA GLU A 85 0.43 -18.73 33.07
C GLU A 85 -0.35 -17.60 33.79
N THR A 86 -1.33 -16.95 33.15
CA THR A 86 -2.10 -15.86 33.77
C THR A 86 -3.44 -16.31 34.35
N ASP A 87 -3.77 -15.82 35.55
CA ASP A 87 -5.00 -16.10 36.31
C ASP A 87 -6.28 -15.86 35.46
N PRO A 88 -7.29 -16.77 35.52
CA PRO A 88 -8.53 -16.72 34.74
C PRO A 88 -9.29 -15.38 34.73
N LEU A 89 -9.08 -14.48 35.69
CA LEU A 89 -9.69 -13.14 35.68
C LEU A 89 -9.08 -12.20 34.63
N THR A 90 -7.82 -12.41 34.25
CA THR A 90 -7.11 -11.59 33.25
C THR A 90 -7.42 -12.06 31.83
N GLN A 91 -7.65 -13.36 31.63
CA GLN A 91 -8.11 -13.94 30.36
C GLN A 91 -9.49 -13.38 29.95
N MET A 92 -10.42 -13.22 30.90
CA MET A 92 -11.73 -12.60 30.63
C MET A 92 -11.62 -11.11 30.23
N ALA A 93 -10.63 -10.37 30.71
CA ALA A 93 -10.44 -8.97 30.33
C ALA A 93 -9.84 -8.80 28.92
N VAL A 94 -9.01 -9.75 28.49
CA VAL A 94 -8.40 -9.76 27.15
C VAL A 94 -9.40 -10.28 26.09
N GLU A 95 -10.20 -11.29 26.42
CA GLU A 95 -11.26 -11.80 25.51
C GLU A 95 -12.35 -10.77 25.21
N VAL A 96 -12.65 -9.86 26.15
CA VAL A 96 -13.58 -8.73 25.91
C VAL A 96 -12.99 -7.68 24.94
N SER A 97 -11.67 -7.65 24.75
CA SER A 97 -11.01 -6.72 23.82
C SER A 97 -10.75 -7.28 22.42
N VAL A 98 -10.85 -8.59 22.20
CA VAL A 98 -10.53 -9.26 20.91
C VAL A 98 -11.78 -9.82 20.19
N THR A 99 -12.94 -9.88 20.86
CA THR A 99 -14.18 -10.46 20.30
C THR A 99 -15.12 -9.49 19.58
N ASP A 100 -14.69 -8.26 19.30
CA ASP A 100 -15.55 -7.26 18.63
C ASP A 100 -15.54 -7.35 17.08
N ASP A 101 -14.72 -8.23 16.48
CA ASP A 101 -14.51 -8.24 15.01
C ASP A 101 -15.00 -9.48 14.25
N SER A 102 -15.73 -10.45 14.84
CA SER A 102 -16.39 -11.47 13.99
C SER A 102 -17.70 -12.09 14.52
N VAL A 103 -18.76 -11.85 13.73
CA VAL A 103 -20.01 -12.63 13.56
C VAL A 103 -21.23 -12.31 14.46
N ASN A 104 -22.12 -11.50 13.87
CA ASN A 104 -23.59 -11.54 13.92
C ASN A 104 -24.31 -11.45 15.27
N THR A 105 -24.23 -10.27 15.89
CA THR A 105 -25.31 -9.74 16.73
C THR A 105 -26.18 -8.77 15.93
N LYS A 106 -27.50 -8.98 16.01
CA LYS A 106 -28.52 -8.00 15.66
C LYS A 106 -28.16 -6.68 16.35
N LYS A 107 -27.54 -5.77 15.60
CA LYS A 107 -27.24 -4.41 16.02
C LYS A 107 -28.53 -3.77 16.52
N SER A 108 -28.61 -3.53 17.82
CA SER A 108 -29.21 -2.30 18.34
C SER A 108 -28.53 -1.17 17.58
N ARG A 109 -29.23 -0.68 16.57
CA ARG A 109 -28.71 0.30 15.63
C ARG A 109 -28.61 1.59 16.43
N GLU A 110 -27.44 1.86 17.01
CA GLU A 110 -27.08 3.24 17.38
C GLU A 110 -27.51 4.11 16.20
N ARG A 111 -28.37 5.09 16.48
CA ARG A 111 -28.94 5.97 15.46
C ARG A 111 -27.74 6.56 14.72
N LYS A 112 -27.47 6.07 13.50
CA LYS A 112 -26.50 6.69 12.60
C LYS A 112 -27.03 8.08 12.30
N ILE A 113 -26.51 9.04 13.05
CA ILE A 113 -26.71 10.47 12.84
C ILE A 113 -26.17 10.77 11.44
N SER A 114 -27.05 11.11 10.51
CA SER A 114 -26.70 11.65 9.19
C SER A 114 -26.46 13.17 9.29
N LEU A 115 -25.56 13.57 10.19
CA LEU A 115 -25.00 14.93 10.19
C LEU A 115 -23.60 14.80 9.58
N ASP A 116 -23.25 15.70 8.65
CA ASP A 116 -21.89 15.92 8.15
C ASP A 116 -20.97 16.43 9.28
N MET A 117 -20.86 15.66 10.37
CA MET A 117 -20.13 16.02 11.58
C MET A 117 -19.11 14.94 11.89
N GLU A 118 -17.89 15.37 12.22
CA GLU A 118 -16.82 14.45 12.62
C GLU A 118 -17.20 13.71 13.92
N PRO A 119 -16.94 12.39 14.01
CA PRO A 119 -17.19 11.64 15.24
C PRO A 119 -16.42 12.20 16.43
N TRP A 120 -17.08 12.34 17.57
CA TRP A 120 -16.46 12.86 18.81
C TRP A 120 -15.20 12.09 19.23
N SER A 121 -15.13 10.79 18.97
CA SER A 121 -13.97 9.93 19.25
C SER A 121 -12.70 10.41 18.53
N SER A 122 -12.81 10.85 17.27
CA SER A 122 -11.68 11.39 16.52
C SER A 122 -11.15 12.69 17.14
N ARG A 123 -12.06 13.59 17.53
CA ARG A 123 -11.73 14.86 18.19
C ARG A 123 -11.09 14.66 19.55
N LYS A 124 -11.57 13.69 20.32
CA LYS A 124 -10.99 13.29 21.61
C LYS A 124 -9.51 12.94 21.47
N ASN A 125 -9.15 12.13 20.48
CA ASN A 125 -7.75 11.73 20.27
C ASN A 125 -6.86 12.94 19.93
N ILE A 126 -7.34 13.87 19.11
CA ILE A 126 -6.62 15.11 18.77
C ILE A 126 -6.44 15.99 20.00
N ILE A 127 -7.47 16.15 20.83
CA ILE A 127 -7.41 16.95 22.07
C ILE A 127 -6.38 16.36 23.03
N LEU A 128 -6.42 15.05 23.28
CA LEU A 128 -5.51 14.37 24.22
C LEU A 128 -4.05 14.43 23.75
N ALA A 129 -3.79 14.37 22.44
CA ALA A 129 -2.46 14.50 21.87
C ALA A 129 -1.91 15.94 21.94
N LYS A 130 -2.78 16.94 21.72
CA LYS A 130 -2.38 18.36 21.63
C LYS A 130 -2.23 19.05 22.99
N PHE A 131 -3.14 18.77 23.93
CA PHE A 131 -3.21 19.49 25.20
C PHE A 131 -2.57 18.67 26.33
N THR A 132 -1.25 18.59 26.30
CA THR A 132 -0.41 17.91 27.31
C THR A 132 0.23 18.93 28.26
N THR A 133 0.73 18.46 29.40
CA THR A 133 1.41 19.32 30.38
C THR A 133 2.52 18.59 31.13
N SER A 134 3.58 19.32 31.46
CA SER A 134 4.64 18.91 32.38
C SER A 134 4.45 19.49 33.80
N GLU A 135 3.42 20.34 34.00
CA GLU A 135 3.09 20.92 35.30
C GLU A 135 2.42 19.88 36.21
N LYS A 136 2.64 20.01 37.52
CA LYS A 136 2.04 19.15 38.53
C LYS A 136 0.53 19.41 38.62
N LEU A 137 -0.26 18.38 38.36
CA LEU A 137 -1.71 18.40 38.40
C LEU A 137 -2.19 18.02 39.79
N SER A 138 -3.24 18.69 40.28
CA SER A 138 -3.82 18.35 41.58
C SER A 138 -5.20 17.70 41.43
N ILE A 139 -5.46 16.68 42.26
CA ILE A 139 -6.79 16.08 42.41
C ILE A 139 -7.15 16.13 43.90
N VAL A 140 -8.28 16.75 44.22
CA VAL A 140 -8.86 16.72 45.57
C VAL A 140 -9.82 15.52 45.66
N THR A 141 -9.34 14.38 46.17
CA THR A 141 -10.18 13.20 46.43
C THR A 141 -10.23 12.87 47.92
N SER A 142 -11.42 12.88 48.50
CA SER A 142 -11.66 12.57 49.91
C SER A 142 -11.73 11.07 50.24
N PHE A 143 -11.70 10.17 49.25
CA PHE A 143 -11.96 8.73 49.44
C PHE A 143 -10.70 7.83 49.46
N LEU A 144 -9.49 8.40 49.45
CA LEU A 144 -8.28 7.62 49.16
C LEU A 144 -7.33 7.33 50.32
N SER A 145 -7.66 7.71 51.55
CA SER A 145 -6.79 7.44 52.70
C SER A 145 -6.93 6.01 53.25
N GLU A 146 -6.92 4.98 52.40
CA GLU A 146 -6.85 3.56 52.81
C GLU A 146 -5.47 2.92 52.56
N GLY A 147 -4.41 3.74 52.44
CA GLY A 147 -3.05 3.28 52.13
C GLY A 147 -2.18 2.86 53.33
N GLU A 148 -2.55 3.16 54.58
CA GLU A 148 -1.77 2.73 55.76
C GLU A 148 -2.43 1.52 56.43
N LYS A 149 -1.73 0.37 56.34
CA LYS A 149 -2.12 -0.91 56.93
C LYS A 149 -2.29 -0.80 58.45
N VAL A 150 -3.52 -0.62 58.94
CA VAL A 150 -3.85 -0.87 60.34
C VAL A 150 -4.32 -2.32 60.48
N VAL A 151 -3.45 -3.15 61.06
CA VAL A 151 -3.75 -4.52 61.48
C VAL A 151 -4.76 -4.43 62.63
N VAL A 152 -6.00 -4.88 62.43
CA VAL A 152 -6.95 -5.09 63.54
C VAL A 152 -7.48 -6.51 63.52
N LYS A 153 -7.18 -7.22 64.62
CA LYS A 153 -7.66 -8.55 64.97
C LYS A 153 -9.18 -8.55 65.09
N ALA A 154 -9.79 -9.59 64.54
CA ALA A 154 -11.21 -9.88 64.65
C ALA A 154 -11.64 -10.14 66.11
N GLN A 155 -12.64 -9.39 66.59
CA GLN A 155 -13.59 -9.84 67.61
C GLN A 155 -14.90 -9.05 67.46
N SER A 156 -16.02 -9.75 67.59
CA SER A 156 -17.36 -9.38 67.13
C SER A 156 -18.28 -8.95 68.27
N SER A 157 -18.98 -7.81 68.15
CA SER A 157 -20.23 -7.55 68.86
C SER A 157 -21.17 -6.58 68.10
N ALA A 158 -22.48 -6.67 68.34
CA ALA A 158 -23.50 -5.92 67.60
C ALA A 158 -23.59 -4.43 67.95
N VAL A 159 -22.98 -4.01 69.06
CA VAL A 159 -22.89 -2.59 69.47
C VAL A 159 -21.84 -1.87 68.63
N ASP A 160 -20.77 -2.56 68.25
CA ASP A 160 -19.75 -2.06 67.33
C ASP A 160 -20.30 -1.80 65.93
N LYS A 161 -21.40 -2.44 65.48
CA LYS A 161 -21.95 -2.16 64.14
C LYS A 161 -22.66 -0.81 64.04
N VAL A 162 -23.23 -0.33 65.15
CA VAL A 162 -23.87 0.99 65.21
C VAL A 162 -22.81 2.05 65.45
N GLN A 163 -21.85 1.77 66.33
CA GLN A 163 -20.71 2.64 66.57
C GLN A 163 -19.80 2.74 65.34
N HIS A 164 -19.54 1.67 64.60
CA HIS A 164 -18.81 1.66 63.33
C HIS A 164 -19.61 2.29 62.17
N ARG A 165 -20.94 2.40 62.26
CA ARG A 165 -21.74 3.19 61.30
C ARG A 165 -21.73 4.69 61.65
N LEU A 166 -21.67 5.03 62.93
CA LEU A 166 -21.52 6.41 63.42
C LEU A 166 -20.09 6.93 63.26
N GLU A 167 -19.07 6.11 63.56
CA GLU A 167 -17.66 6.39 63.32
C GLU A 167 -17.34 6.42 61.81
N GLN A 168 -18.03 5.62 60.98
CA GLN A 168 -17.99 5.81 59.53
C GLN A 168 -18.61 7.14 59.12
N LEU A 169 -19.70 7.60 59.75
CA LEU A 169 -20.32 8.91 59.47
C LEU A 169 -19.43 10.08 59.93
N ASP A 170 -18.78 9.99 61.08
CA ASP A 170 -17.85 11.01 61.60
C ASP A 170 -16.54 11.06 60.79
N TYR A 171 -16.04 9.92 60.27
CA TYR A 171 -14.89 9.91 59.34
C TYR A 171 -15.20 10.55 57.97
N PHE A 172 -16.48 10.74 57.62
CA PHE A 172 -16.87 11.35 56.33
C PHE A 172 -16.93 12.89 56.37
N GLU A 173 -17.02 13.54 57.53
CA GLU A 173 -17.07 15.01 57.63
C GLU A 173 -15.68 15.67 57.78
N GLU A 174 -14.68 15.00 58.37
CA GLU A 174 -13.35 15.57 58.62
C GLU A 174 -12.21 14.87 57.85
N GLY A 175 -12.39 14.66 56.55
CA GLY A 175 -11.30 14.23 55.66
C GLY A 175 -10.42 15.41 55.24
N SER A 176 -9.21 15.53 55.81
CA SER A 176 -8.17 16.49 55.38
C SER A 176 -8.04 16.49 53.84
N GLN A 177 -8.43 17.60 53.21
CA GLN A 177 -8.29 17.81 51.77
C GLN A 177 -6.81 17.92 51.41
N ARG A 178 -6.14 16.80 51.14
CA ARG A 178 -4.77 16.81 50.64
C ARG A 178 -4.80 17.00 49.11
N LYS A 179 -4.30 18.16 48.63
CA LYS A 179 -3.92 18.32 47.22
C LYS A 179 -2.69 17.44 46.98
N LEU A 180 -2.82 16.43 46.11
CA LEU A 180 -1.71 15.59 45.67
C LEU A 180 -1.16 16.17 44.37
N ASP A 181 0.14 16.45 44.32
CA ASP A 181 0.84 16.85 43.10
C ASP A 181 1.15 15.62 42.24
N LEU A 182 0.50 15.49 41.09
CA LEU A 182 0.60 14.34 40.18
C LEU A 182 1.21 14.76 38.83
N SER A 183 1.96 13.86 38.19
CA SER A 183 2.32 13.99 36.77
C SER A 183 1.10 13.74 35.86
N GLN A 184 1.19 14.09 34.57
CA GLN A 184 0.11 13.81 33.60
C GLN A 184 -0.26 12.32 33.54
N ALA A 185 0.72 11.42 33.51
CA ALA A 185 0.48 9.98 33.44
C ALA A 185 -0.19 9.45 34.74
N GLU A 186 0.26 9.91 35.90
CA GLU A 186 -0.35 9.56 37.19
C GLU A 186 -1.76 10.12 37.32
N TYR A 187 -2.01 11.33 36.82
CA TYR A 187 -3.34 11.93 36.76
C TYR A 187 -4.29 11.07 35.92
N VAL A 188 -3.89 10.71 34.69
CA VAL A 188 -4.69 9.85 33.80
C VAL A 188 -4.95 8.50 34.45
N GLY A 189 -3.91 7.84 35.00
CA GLY A 189 -4.06 6.57 35.72
C GLY A 189 -5.00 6.68 36.93
N ARG A 190 -5.02 7.83 37.61
CA ARG A 190 -5.93 8.08 38.73
C ARG A 190 -7.38 8.28 38.28
N ILE A 191 -7.61 8.95 37.16
CA ILE A 191 -8.94 9.07 36.54
C ILE A 191 -9.45 7.70 36.08
N GLU A 192 -8.60 6.88 35.48
CA GLU A 192 -8.95 5.50 35.12
C GLU A 192 -9.29 4.63 36.34
N GLN A 193 -8.57 4.82 37.45
CA GLN A 193 -8.88 4.14 38.71
C GLN A 193 -10.25 4.57 39.25
N LEU A 194 -10.59 5.86 39.21
CA LEU A 194 -11.93 6.35 39.56
C LEU A 194 -13.03 5.73 38.67
N ASN A 195 -12.75 5.55 37.38
CA ASN A 195 -13.67 4.87 36.47
C ASN A 195 -13.88 3.39 36.87
N LYS A 196 -12.79 2.66 37.15
CA LYS A 196 -12.86 1.26 37.65
C LYS A 196 -13.61 1.16 38.98
N GLU A 197 -13.36 2.08 39.91
CA GLU A 197 -14.06 2.18 41.19
C GLU A 197 -15.56 2.46 41.01
N LEU A 198 -15.94 3.33 40.06
CA LEU A 198 -17.33 3.64 39.73
C LEU A 198 -18.07 2.40 39.22
N VAL A 199 -17.47 1.69 38.25
CA VAL A 199 -18.05 0.48 37.66
C VAL A 199 -18.14 -0.64 38.69
N SER A 200 -17.09 -0.85 39.49
CA SER A 200 -17.09 -1.84 40.59
C SER A 200 -18.16 -1.54 41.65
N ALA A 201 -18.27 -0.29 42.09
CA ALA A 201 -19.32 0.15 43.02
C ALA A 201 -20.73 -0.03 42.43
N TRP A 202 -20.89 0.17 41.11
CA TRP A 202 -22.16 -0.06 40.42
C TRP A 202 -22.56 -1.54 40.42
N HIS A 203 -21.61 -2.44 40.12
CA HIS A 203 -21.85 -3.90 40.13
C HIS A 203 -22.06 -4.46 41.54
N SER A 204 -21.41 -3.89 42.56
CA SER A 204 -21.62 -4.23 43.98
C SER A 204 -22.88 -3.59 44.58
N GLU A 205 -23.77 -3.07 43.74
CA GLU A 205 -25.02 -2.38 44.09
C GLU A 205 -24.89 -1.14 44.99
N GLN A 206 -23.67 -0.61 45.18
CA GLN A 206 -23.38 0.57 46.00
C GLN A 206 -23.68 1.88 45.24
N ARG A 207 -24.96 2.12 44.92
CA ARG A 207 -25.38 3.22 44.02
C ARG A 207 -25.11 4.62 44.56
N VAL A 208 -25.17 4.79 45.88
CA VAL A 208 -24.80 6.05 46.53
C VAL A 208 -23.31 6.33 46.37
N LYS A 209 -22.46 5.30 46.48
CA LYS A 209 -21.02 5.41 46.25
C LYS A 209 -20.74 5.77 44.79
N ALA A 210 -21.38 5.10 43.84
CA ALA A 210 -21.24 5.42 42.41
C ALA A 210 -21.66 6.87 42.08
N LEU A 211 -22.78 7.36 42.64
CA LEU A 211 -23.20 8.75 42.49
C LEU A 211 -22.19 9.73 43.12
N LYS A 212 -21.65 9.42 44.30
CA LYS A 212 -20.62 10.25 44.94
C LYS A 212 -19.35 10.34 44.08
N ILE A 213 -18.91 9.24 43.47
CA ILE A 213 -17.75 9.23 42.55
C ILE A 213 -18.04 10.12 41.32
N ALA A 214 -19.24 10.01 40.73
CA ALA A 214 -19.62 10.85 39.59
C ALA A 214 -19.64 12.36 39.95
N ILE A 215 -20.17 12.72 41.12
CA ILE A 215 -20.16 14.10 41.64
C ILE A 215 -18.72 14.61 41.82
N GLN A 216 -17.82 13.77 42.34
CA GLN A 216 -16.41 14.14 42.49
C GLN A 216 -15.71 14.33 41.16
N CYS A 217 -15.94 13.46 40.19
CA CYS A 217 -15.41 13.63 38.84
C CYS A 217 -15.89 14.95 38.25
N ALA A 218 -17.17 15.28 38.35
CA ALA A 218 -17.71 16.55 37.87
C ALA A 218 -17.17 17.78 38.63
N LYS A 219 -16.83 17.64 39.92
CA LYS A 219 -16.23 18.71 40.73
C LYS A 219 -14.82 19.09 40.26
N VAL A 220 -14.06 18.12 39.76
CA VAL A 220 -12.71 18.34 39.19
C VAL A 220 -12.75 19.26 37.94
N LEU A 221 -13.89 19.35 37.25
CA LEU A 221 -14.08 20.25 36.11
C LEU A 221 -14.28 21.72 36.50
N ALA A 222 -14.61 22.00 37.77
CA ALA A 222 -14.72 23.38 38.27
C ALA A 222 -13.35 24.03 38.52
N ASP A 223 -12.31 23.22 38.67
CA ASP A 223 -10.94 23.65 38.93
C ASP A 223 -10.23 24.07 37.63
N SER A 224 -9.50 25.19 37.62
CA SER A 224 -8.70 25.69 36.48
C SER A 224 -7.19 25.79 36.77
N ASP A 225 -6.70 25.13 37.83
CA ASP A 225 -5.31 25.21 38.32
C ASP A 225 -4.23 25.01 37.22
N VAL A 226 -4.51 24.17 36.20
CA VAL A 226 -3.64 24.01 35.01
C VAL A 226 -4.44 24.21 33.73
N LEU A 227 -4.41 25.44 33.18
CA LEU A 227 -5.22 25.83 32.02
C LEU A 227 -4.87 25.03 30.75
N ARG A 228 -3.57 24.77 30.49
CA ARG A 228 -3.12 24.06 29.27
C ARG A 228 -3.73 22.66 29.13
N PHE A 229 -3.94 21.98 30.26
CA PHE A 229 -4.43 20.62 30.31
C PHE A 229 -5.96 20.54 30.44
N TYR A 230 -6.65 21.68 30.62
CA TYR A 230 -8.09 21.71 30.81
C TYR A 230 -8.90 21.00 29.71
N PRO A 231 -8.58 21.16 28.40
CA PRO A 231 -9.26 20.42 27.33
C PRO A 231 -9.16 18.89 27.48
N SER A 232 -7.98 18.38 27.80
CA SER A 232 -7.73 16.94 28.02
C SER A 232 -8.44 16.44 29.27
N LYS A 233 -8.38 17.20 30.37
CA LYS A 233 -9.11 16.94 31.61
C LYS A 233 -10.61 16.83 31.37
N PHE A 234 -11.17 17.75 30.60
CA PHE A 234 -12.58 17.75 30.23
C PHE A 234 -12.98 16.43 29.58
N VAL A 235 -12.25 16.01 28.52
CA VAL A 235 -12.57 14.81 27.77
C VAL A 235 -12.55 13.57 28.67
N LEU A 236 -11.48 13.38 29.45
CA LEU A 236 -11.32 12.22 30.34
C LEU A 236 -12.43 12.10 31.39
N ILE A 237 -12.82 13.22 32.01
CA ILE A 237 -13.88 13.22 33.03
C ILE A 237 -15.25 13.00 32.39
N THR A 238 -15.51 13.62 31.23
CA THR A 238 -16.81 13.47 30.56
C THR A 238 -17.08 12.04 30.10
N ASP A 239 -16.05 11.23 29.81
CA ASP A 239 -16.21 9.80 29.53
C ASP A 239 -16.75 9.04 30.76
N ILE A 240 -16.23 9.33 31.96
CA ILE A 240 -16.72 8.72 33.21
C ILE A 240 -18.17 9.09 33.47
N LEU A 241 -18.52 10.36 33.21
CA LEU A 241 -19.89 10.84 33.36
C LEU A 241 -20.84 10.17 32.36
N ASP A 242 -20.41 9.97 31.12
CA ASP A 242 -21.18 9.26 30.10
C ASP A 242 -21.41 7.79 30.49
N ILE A 243 -20.39 7.09 31.00
CA ILE A 243 -20.50 5.74 31.54
C ILE A 243 -21.53 5.71 32.67
N PHE A 244 -21.43 6.64 33.62
CA PHE A 244 -22.42 6.75 34.70
C PHE A 244 -23.84 6.96 34.17
N GLY A 245 -24.02 7.86 33.20
CA GLY A 245 -25.30 8.14 32.56
C GLY A 245 -25.89 6.92 31.84
N GLN A 246 -25.06 6.17 31.12
CA GLN A 246 -25.43 4.92 30.46
C GLN A 246 -25.84 3.84 31.47
N LEU A 247 -25.05 3.66 32.53
CA LEU A 247 -25.36 2.71 33.59
C LEU A 247 -26.72 3.01 34.25
N VAL A 248 -27.03 4.29 34.55
CA VAL A 248 -28.34 4.70 35.06
C VAL A 248 -29.46 4.39 34.06
N TYR A 249 -29.26 4.74 32.79
CA TYR A 249 -30.23 4.51 31.71
C TYR A 249 -30.54 3.02 31.50
N GLU A 250 -29.51 2.18 31.44
CA GLU A 250 -29.65 0.72 31.29
C GLU A 250 -30.39 0.11 32.48
N ARG A 251 -30.09 0.57 33.70
CA ARG A 251 -30.81 0.11 34.89
C ARG A 251 -32.30 0.45 34.84
N LEU A 252 -32.66 1.67 34.41
CA LEU A 252 -34.05 2.06 34.25
C LEU A 252 -34.73 1.20 33.18
N ARG A 253 -34.02 0.88 32.09
CA ARG A 253 -34.50 0.00 31.02
C ARG A 253 -34.71 -1.44 31.51
N THR A 254 -33.80 -2.00 32.29
CA THR A 254 -33.91 -3.37 32.84
C THR A 254 -35.03 -3.49 33.87
N LYS A 255 -35.30 -2.42 34.63
CA LYS A 255 -36.41 -2.38 35.59
C LYS A 255 -37.79 -2.19 34.94
N ALA A 256 -37.83 -1.85 33.66
CA ALA A 256 -39.08 -1.66 32.95
C ALA A 256 -39.59 -2.99 32.38
N ASP A 257 -40.45 -3.65 33.14
CA ASP A 257 -41.19 -4.82 32.68
C ASP A 257 -42.22 -4.38 31.63
N TYR A 258 -41.88 -4.51 30.35
CA TYR A 258 -42.78 -4.19 29.25
C TYR A 258 -43.50 -5.44 28.74
N TYR A 259 -44.83 -5.41 28.74
CA TYR A 259 -45.67 -6.48 28.19
C TYR A 259 -46.12 -6.08 26.78
N LYS A 260 -45.69 -6.82 25.76
CA LYS A 260 -46.17 -6.60 24.39
C LYS A 260 -47.69 -6.82 24.32
N PRO A 261 -48.46 -6.01 23.55
CA PRO A 261 -49.89 -6.24 23.37
C PRO A 261 -50.17 -7.68 22.93
N GLY A 262 -50.87 -8.46 23.77
CA GLY A 262 -51.19 -9.87 23.53
C GLY A 262 -50.22 -10.91 24.12
N SER A 263 -49.13 -10.52 24.79
CA SER A 263 -48.18 -11.44 25.45
C SER A 263 -48.16 -11.25 26.97
N LYS A 264 -48.16 -12.35 27.73
CA LYS A 264 -47.97 -12.35 29.20
C LYS A 264 -46.50 -12.43 29.62
N VAL A 265 -45.57 -12.46 28.67
CA VAL A 265 -44.12 -12.56 28.95
C VAL A 265 -43.51 -11.15 28.95
N PRO A 266 -42.86 -10.72 30.05
CA PRO A 266 -42.17 -9.44 30.11
C PRO A 266 -40.98 -9.46 29.15
N THR A 267 -40.85 -8.41 28.34
CA THR A 267 -39.73 -8.20 27.41
C THR A 267 -39.08 -6.85 27.74
N ALA A 268 -37.78 -6.68 27.46
CA ALA A 268 -37.14 -5.38 27.60
C ALA A 268 -37.78 -4.33 26.68
N LEU A 269 -37.81 -3.06 27.13
CA LEU A 269 -38.36 -1.94 26.36
C LEU A 269 -37.74 -1.83 24.94
N PRO A 270 -38.56 -1.61 23.89
CA PRO A 270 -38.08 -1.31 22.53
C PRO A 270 -37.18 -0.06 22.48
N GLU A 271 -36.32 0.08 21.46
CA GLU A 271 -35.35 1.20 21.36
C GLU A 271 -35.95 2.59 21.12
N GLY A 272 -37.20 2.65 20.65
CA GLY A 272 -37.97 3.89 20.47
C GLY A 272 -39.27 3.87 21.28
N PHE A 273 -39.20 3.46 22.54
CA PHE A 273 -40.36 3.41 23.42
C PHE A 273 -40.95 4.81 23.68
N THR A 274 -42.26 4.90 23.89
CA THR A 274 -42.92 6.14 24.35
C THR A 274 -43.07 6.12 25.88
N PRO A 275 -43.15 7.28 26.55
CA PRO A 275 -43.33 7.38 27.99
C PRO A 275 -44.58 6.64 28.50
N ASP A 276 -45.60 6.46 27.66
CA ASP A 276 -46.83 5.72 28.00
C ASP A 276 -46.58 4.21 28.18
N MET A 277 -45.51 3.68 27.55
CA MET A 277 -45.13 2.27 27.64
C MET A 277 -44.30 1.94 28.89
N VAL A 278 -43.96 2.96 29.69
CA VAL A 278 -43.08 2.83 30.86
C VAL A 278 -43.92 2.69 32.14
N PRO A 279 -43.69 1.66 32.98
CA PRO A 279 -44.38 1.50 34.26
C PRO A 279 -44.17 2.67 35.22
N GLU A 280 -45.19 3.02 36.02
CA GLU A 280 -45.11 4.16 36.96
C GLU A 280 -44.01 3.98 38.02
N SER A 281 -43.72 2.75 38.44
CA SER A 281 -42.61 2.43 39.36
C SER A 281 -41.23 2.82 38.81
N VAL A 282 -41.03 2.72 37.49
CA VAL A 282 -39.80 3.12 36.81
C VAL A 282 -39.76 4.64 36.64
N LYS A 283 -40.91 5.28 36.34
CA LYS A 283 -41.03 6.75 36.30
C LYS A 283 -40.70 7.37 37.65
N GLU A 284 -41.20 6.81 38.74
CA GLU A 284 -40.89 7.25 40.10
C GLU A 284 -39.40 7.05 40.43
N THR A 285 -38.82 5.90 40.06
CA THR A 285 -37.37 5.66 40.21
C THR A 285 -36.54 6.67 39.41
N CYS A 286 -36.99 7.05 38.21
CA CYS A 286 -36.36 8.05 37.37
C CYS A 286 -36.46 9.46 37.98
N ARG A 287 -37.64 9.88 38.44
CA ARG A 287 -37.83 11.15 39.19
C ARG A 287 -36.94 11.22 40.42
N ASN A 288 -36.81 10.12 41.16
CA ASN A 288 -35.93 10.03 42.33
C ASN A 288 -34.45 10.29 42.00
N TRP A 289 -33.97 9.88 40.81
CA TRP A 289 -32.62 10.25 40.36
C TRP A 289 -32.49 11.75 40.12
N PHE A 290 -33.45 12.35 39.41
CA PHE A 290 -33.45 13.80 39.17
C PHE A 290 -33.56 14.61 40.45
N TYR A 291 -34.40 14.22 41.43
CA TYR A 291 -34.47 14.90 42.72
C TYR A 291 -33.16 14.82 43.51
N LYS A 292 -32.49 13.65 43.49
CA LYS A 292 -31.18 13.51 44.13
C LYS A 292 -30.13 14.40 43.48
N ILE A 293 -30.14 14.52 42.16
CA ILE A 293 -29.21 15.39 41.44
C ILE A 293 -29.53 16.87 41.68
N ALA A 294 -30.81 17.25 41.66
CA ALA A 294 -31.25 18.61 41.97
C ALA A 294 -30.86 19.04 43.40
N SER A 295 -30.75 18.09 44.34
CA SER A 295 -30.32 18.34 45.73
C SER A 295 -28.82 18.62 45.90
N ILE A 296 -28.00 18.47 44.84
CA ILE A 296 -26.59 18.82 44.87
C ILE A 296 -26.44 20.34 45.00
N ARG A 297 -25.73 20.79 46.03
CA ARG A 297 -25.57 22.23 46.35
C ARG A 297 -24.66 22.98 45.38
N GLU A 298 -23.58 22.34 44.93
CA GLU A 298 -22.61 22.95 44.00
C GLU A 298 -23.15 22.96 42.57
N LEU A 299 -23.07 24.12 41.90
CA LEU A 299 -23.66 24.32 40.57
C LEU A 299 -23.01 23.43 39.49
N VAL A 300 -21.69 23.42 39.39
CA VAL A 300 -20.96 22.71 38.32
C VAL A 300 -21.20 21.19 38.38
N PRO A 301 -21.00 20.50 39.53
CA PRO A 301 -21.29 19.07 39.63
C PRO A 301 -22.76 18.75 39.35
N ARG A 302 -23.69 19.59 39.81
CA ARG A 302 -25.12 19.41 39.54
C ARG A 302 -25.40 19.42 38.04
N LEU A 303 -24.91 20.43 37.32
CA LEU A 303 -25.15 20.56 35.87
C LEU A 303 -24.57 19.37 35.10
N TYR A 304 -23.32 18.99 35.34
CA TYR A 304 -22.68 17.90 34.62
C TYR A 304 -23.34 16.54 34.85
N VAL A 305 -23.69 16.22 36.10
CA VAL A 305 -24.37 14.95 36.41
C VAL A 305 -25.80 14.94 35.86
N GLU A 306 -26.50 16.08 35.89
CA GLU A 306 -27.83 16.23 35.27
C GLU A 306 -27.78 16.07 33.74
N MET A 307 -26.78 16.67 33.09
CA MET A 307 -26.52 16.49 31.66
C MET A 307 -26.19 15.02 31.33
N ALA A 308 -25.36 14.34 32.12
CA ALA A 308 -24.99 12.95 31.88
C ALA A 308 -26.19 11.98 31.89
N ILE A 309 -27.15 12.20 32.78
CA ILE A 309 -28.35 11.36 32.85
C ILE A 309 -29.50 11.88 31.98
N LEU A 310 -29.31 12.95 31.20
CA LEU A 310 -30.38 13.63 30.47
C LEU A 310 -31.15 12.70 29.53
N LYS A 311 -30.48 11.69 28.96
CA LYS A 311 -31.12 10.64 28.15
C LYS A 311 -32.26 9.93 28.89
N SER A 312 -32.14 9.79 30.21
CA SER A 312 -33.16 9.17 31.08
C SER A 312 -34.45 9.98 31.19
N TYR A 313 -34.50 11.24 30.71
CA TYR A 313 -35.79 11.94 30.56
C TYR A 313 -36.75 11.23 29.61
N SER A 314 -36.28 10.33 28.74
CA SER A 314 -37.12 9.56 27.80
C SER A 314 -38.17 8.71 28.51
N PHE A 315 -37.88 8.31 29.76
CA PHE A 315 -38.79 7.53 30.58
C PHE A 315 -39.94 8.37 31.16
N LEU A 316 -39.77 9.69 31.23
CA LEU A 316 -40.74 10.62 31.83
C LEU A 316 -41.61 11.28 30.76
N THR A 317 -40.99 11.89 29.74
CA THR A 317 -41.70 12.72 28.76
C THR A 317 -40.97 12.75 27.41
N SER A 318 -41.72 12.78 26.30
CA SER A 318 -41.15 12.90 24.94
C SER A 318 -40.97 14.35 24.46
N SER A 319 -41.72 15.29 25.04
CA SER A 319 -41.88 16.67 24.54
C SER A 319 -41.09 17.74 25.30
N GLU A 320 -40.48 17.41 26.43
CA GLU A 320 -39.86 18.41 27.34
C GLU A 320 -38.34 18.56 27.17
N TYR A 321 -37.73 17.84 26.23
CA TYR A 321 -36.29 17.93 25.99
C TYR A 321 -35.83 19.34 25.62
N SER A 322 -36.56 20.04 24.76
CA SER A 322 -36.24 21.42 24.37
C SER A 322 -36.26 22.36 25.57
N ALA A 323 -37.27 22.27 26.43
CA ALA A 323 -37.38 23.06 27.64
C ALA A 323 -36.26 22.74 28.65
N ALA A 324 -35.92 21.46 28.84
CA ALA A 324 -34.83 21.05 29.71
C ALA A 324 -33.46 21.53 29.19
N LEU A 325 -33.20 21.41 27.89
CA LEU A 325 -31.98 21.89 27.24
C LEU A 325 -31.85 23.41 27.32
N MET A 326 -32.93 24.16 27.08
CA MET A 326 -32.95 25.62 27.22
C MET A 326 -32.74 26.05 28.68
N ARG A 327 -33.38 25.38 29.65
CA ARG A 327 -33.13 25.63 31.08
C ARG A 327 -31.66 25.42 31.43
N LEU A 328 -31.07 24.30 31.01
CA LEU A 328 -29.65 24.01 31.27
C LEU A 328 -28.74 25.04 30.60
N THR A 329 -29.06 25.49 29.38
CA THR A 329 -28.36 26.58 28.68
C THR A 329 -28.34 27.85 29.53
N HIS A 330 -29.51 28.29 30.02
CA HIS A 330 -29.59 29.47 30.88
C HIS A 330 -28.89 29.28 32.24
N MET A 331 -28.89 28.08 32.81
CA MET A 331 -28.18 27.80 34.06
C MET A 331 -26.65 27.89 33.91
N ILE A 332 -26.11 27.57 32.72
CA ILE A 332 -24.67 27.69 32.45
C ILE A 332 -24.18 29.16 32.51
N ARG A 333 -25.08 30.14 32.29
CA ARG A 333 -24.77 31.57 32.49
C ARG A 333 -24.28 31.89 33.91
N GLY A 334 -24.59 31.04 34.89
CA GLY A 334 -24.13 31.20 36.27
C GLY A 334 -22.67 30.79 36.53
N ILE A 335 -21.97 30.23 35.55
CA ILE A 335 -20.55 29.84 35.68
C ILE A 335 -19.66 31.06 35.38
N GLY A 336 -18.93 31.53 36.38
CA GLY A 336 -18.10 32.74 36.26
C GLY A 336 -16.76 32.56 35.53
N ASN A 337 -16.22 31.33 35.45
CA ASN A 337 -15.00 31.07 34.68
C ASN A 337 -15.34 30.81 33.21
N PRO A 338 -14.88 31.64 32.26
CA PRO A 338 -15.27 31.55 30.85
C PRO A 338 -14.82 30.23 30.19
N LEU A 339 -13.69 29.66 30.60
CA LEU A 339 -13.18 28.39 30.08
C LEU A 339 -14.05 27.22 30.54
N VAL A 340 -14.38 27.17 31.84
CA VAL A 340 -15.29 26.14 32.38
C VAL A 340 -16.67 26.26 31.74
N ALA A 341 -17.14 27.49 31.54
CA ALA A 341 -18.45 27.75 30.96
C ALA A 341 -18.56 27.30 29.49
N VAL A 342 -17.53 27.50 28.65
CA VAL A 342 -17.58 27.06 27.24
C VAL A 342 -17.58 25.53 27.12
N TYR A 343 -16.81 24.84 27.97
CA TYR A 343 -16.75 23.39 27.97
C TYR A 343 -18.03 22.75 28.54
N ALA A 344 -18.68 23.40 29.51
CA ALA A 344 -20.02 23.01 29.95
C ALA A 344 -21.06 23.13 28.82
N ARG A 345 -21.02 24.22 28.04
CA ARG A 345 -21.85 24.37 26.83
C ARG A 345 -21.56 23.30 25.78
N CYS A 346 -20.28 22.97 25.57
CA CYS A 346 -19.87 21.92 24.63
C CYS A 346 -20.43 20.56 25.04
N TYR A 347 -20.36 20.20 26.34
CA TYR A 347 -20.94 18.95 26.84
C TYR A 347 -22.46 18.93 26.66
N LEU A 348 -23.15 20.03 26.97
CA LEU A 348 -24.59 20.16 26.76
C LEU A 348 -24.97 19.97 25.29
N CYS A 349 -24.27 20.63 24.36
CA CYS A 349 -24.52 20.50 22.92
C CYS A 349 -24.32 19.05 22.47
N ARG A 350 -23.25 18.38 22.92
CA ARG A 350 -22.95 17.00 22.55
C ARG A 350 -24.03 16.03 23.04
N VAL A 351 -24.43 16.15 24.32
CA VAL A 351 -25.49 15.33 24.90
C VAL A 351 -26.83 15.64 24.21
N GLY A 352 -27.13 16.92 23.96
CA GLY A 352 -28.35 17.38 23.30
C GLY A 352 -28.52 16.77 21.90
N ILE A 353 -27.47 16.76 21.09
CA ILE A 353 -27.47 16.13 19.75
C ILE A 353 -27.73 14.63 19.82
N SER A 354 -27.18 13.93 20.82
CA SER A 354 -27.38 12.48 20.98
C SER A 354 -28.83 12.09 21.32
N ILE A 355 -29.59 13.00 21.92
CA ILE A 355 -30.96 12.77 22.39
C ILE A 355 -31.98 13.27 21.36
N THR A 356 -31.69 14.41 20.73
CA THR A 356 -32.59 15.10 19.80
C THR A 356 -32.66 14.37 18.46
N ALA A 357 -33.86 14.22 17.89
CA ALA A 357 -34.03 13.58 16.58
C ALA A 357 -33.51 14.50 15.44
N PRO A 358 -33.05 13.94 14.30
CA PRO A 358 -32.67 14.75 13.14
C PRO A 358 -33.87 15.58 12.67
N GLY A 359 -33.73 16.92 12.66
CA GLY A 359 -34.78 17.86 12.26
C GLY A 359 -35.65 18.43 13.39
N ALA A 360 -35.36 18.12 14.66
CA ALA A 360 -35.98 18.78 15.81
C ALA A 360 -35.34 20.15 16.13
N ASP A 361 -36.00 20.91 17.01
CA ASP A 361 -35.66 22.30 17.33
C ASP A 361 -34.20 22.47 17.80
N THR A 362 -33.38 23.10 16.96
CA THR A 362 -31.96 23.39 17.20
C THR A 362 -31.72 24.73 17.90
N HIS A 363 -32.79 25.42 18.34
CA HIS A 363 -32.69 26.73 18.97
C HIS A 363 -31.69 26.78 20.13
N TYR A 364 -31.63 25.73 20.95
CA TYR A 364 -30.69 25.67 22.08
C TYR A 364 -29.22 25.70 21.63
N LEU A 365 -28.86 25.13 20.47
CA LEU A 365 -27.49 25.15 19.96
C LEU A 365 -27.07 26.58 19.60
N VAL A 366 -27.96 27.30 18.92
CA VAL A 366 -27.76 28.70 18.53
C VAL A 366 -27.68 29.58 19.79
N GLU A 367 -28.58 29.38 20.74
CA GLU A 367 -28.59 30.12 22.01
C GLU A 367 -27.31 29.89 22.82
N ASN A 368 -26.77 28.66 22.87
CA ASN A 368 -25.50 28.40 23.55
C ASN A 368 -24.34 29.20 22.93
N PHE A 369 -24.34 29.37 21.60
CA PHE A 369 -23.33 30.18 20.91
C PHE A 369 -23.56 31.68 21.14
N TYR A 370 -24.81 32.16 21.08
CA TYR A 370 -25.14 33.56 21.37
C TYR A 370 -24.83 33.96 22.81
N ASP A 371 -25.16 33.11 23.78
CA ASP A 371 -24.79 33.31 25.19
C ASP A 371 -23.26 33.39 25.36
N PHE A 372 -22.49 32.67 24.54
CA PHE A 372 -21.05 32.80 24.54
C PHE A 372 -20.60 34.15 23.95
N LEU A 373 -21.18 34.60 22.83
CA LEU A 373 -20.89 35.92 22.25
C LEU A 373 -21.20 37.07 23.23
N ASP A 374 -22.33 37.00 23.93
CA ASP A 374 -22.72 37.99 24.94
C ASP A 374 -21.71 38.08 26.10
N THR A 375 -21.07 36.95 26.42
CA THR A 375 -20.04 36.86 27.47
C THR A 375 -18.61 36.96 26.93
N TYR A 376 -18.41 37.20 25.63
CA TYR A 376 -17.11 37.16 24.97
C TYR A 376 -16.09 38.15 25.55
N SER A 377 -16.56 39.34 25.97
CA SER A 377 -15.73 40.36 26.61
C SER A 377 -15.07 39.89 27.91
N GLN A 378 -15.62 38.87 28.57
CA GLN A 378 -15.06 38.31 29.81
C GLN A 378 -13.72 37.59 29.58
N LEU A 379 -13.44 37.09 28.36
CA LEU A 379 -12.15 36.48 28.01
C LEU A 379 -11.00 37.47 28.14
N PHE A 380 -11.29 38.77 27.99
CA PHE A 380 -10.35 39.87 28.09
C PHE A 380 -10.45 40.61 29.44
N GLY A 381 -11.20 40.04 30.40
CA GLY A 381 -11.40 40.61 31.72
C GLY A 381 -10.14 40.58 32.58
N ARG A 382 -10.07 41.49 33.58
CA ARG A 382 -8.92 41.62 34.49
C ARG A 382 -8.55 40.34 35.24
N TYR A 383 -9.56 39.56 35.65
CA TYR A 383 -9.37 38.29 36.35
C TYR A 383 -8.53 37.31 35.53
N VAL A 384 -8.88 37.13 34.25
CA VAL A 384 -8.14 36.24 33.33
C VAL A 384 -6.72 36.75 33.12
N THR A 385 -6.52 38.06 33.02
CA THR A 385 -5.19 38.65 32.85
C THR A 385 -4.29 38.39 34.06
N GLU A 386 -4.85 38.40 35.27
CA GLU A 386 -4.13 38.07 36.52
C GLU A 386 -3.82 36.57 36.62
N GLU A 387 -4.78 35.70 36.29
CA GLU A 387 -4.60 34.24 36.27
C GLU A 387 -3.50 33.82 35.27
N LEU A 388 -3.48 34.43 34.08
CA LEU A 388 -2.45 34.16 33.07
C LEU A 388 -1.05 34.61 33.50
N LYS A 389 -0.94 35.70 34.27
CA LYS A 389 0.34 36.14 34.84
C LYS A 389 0.85 35.16 35.89
N ILE A 390 -0.04 34.62 36.72
CA ILE A 390 0.30 33.61 37.73
C ILE A 390 0.79 32.32 37.05
N GLN A 391 0.08 31.86 36.02
CA GLN A 391 0.39 30.62 35.29
C GLN A 391 1.45 30.80 34.19
N LYS A 392 2.01 32.01 34.00
CA LYS A 392 3.02 32.34 32.96
C LYS A 392 2.62 31.87 31.56
N MET A 393 1.36 32.05 31.19
CA MET A 393 0.83 31.63 29.89
C MET A 393 0.64 32.85 28.97
N PRO A 394 1.10 32.80 27.70
CA PRO A 394 0.81 33.85 26.75
C PRO A 394 -0.68 33.85 26.38
N PHE A 395 -1.23 35.05 26.21
CA PHE A 395 -2.66 35.23 25.94
C PHE A 395 -3.14 34.50 24.67
N SER A 396 -2.30 34.45 23.63
CA SER A 396 -2.58 33.72 22.39
C SER A 396 -2.79 32.22 22.61
N THR A 397 -1.98 31.56 23.44
CA THR A 397 -2.17 30.15 23.81
C THR A 397 -3.44 29.93 24.60
N TYR A 398 -3.79 30.85 25.51
CA TYR A 398 -5.05 30.76 26.27
C TYR A 398 -6.28 30.74 25.34
N LEU A 399 -6.30 31.60 24.32
CA LEU A 399 -7.39 31.59 23.33
C LEU A 399 -7.49 30.27 22.55
N THR A 400 -6.37 29.58 22.30
CA THR A 400 -6.41 28.26 21.64
C THR A 400 -7.05 27.16 22.47
N LEU A 401 -7.19 27.34 23.80
CA LEU A 401 -7.89 26.39 24.67
C LEU A 401 -9.40 26.37 24.40
N TYR A 402 -9.95 27.43 23.80
CA TYR A 402 -11.38 27.52 23.50
C TYR A 402 -11.74 26.83 22.18
N THR A 403 -10.79 26.67 21.26
CA THR A 403 -11.08 26.17 19.91
C THR A 403 -11.77 24.80 19.91
N PRO A 404 -11.36 23.78 20.69
CA PRO A 404 -12.01 22.47 20.61
C PRO A 404 -13.50 22.50 21.00
N ALA A 405 -13.84 23.33 21.99
CA ALA A 405 -15.21 23.48 22.46
C ALA A 405 -16.04 24.32 21.48
N LEU A 406 -15.51 25.46 21.05
CA LEU A 406 -16.20 26.38 20.13
C LEU A 406 -16.40 25.75 18.75
N ASP A 407 -15.39 25.06 18.22
CA ASP A 407 -15.47 24.41 16.90
C ASP A 407 -16.53 23.30 16.91
N PHE A 408 -16.73 22.60 18.05
CA PHE A 408 -17.80 21.62 18.19
C PHE A 408 -19.18 22.27 18.28
N ILE A 409 -19.34 23.29 19.12
CA ILE A 409 -20.61 24.02 19.28
C ILE A 409 -21.05 24.61 17.94
N LEU A 410 -20.14 25.31 17.26
CA LEU A 410 -20.47 25.99 16.02
C LEU A 410 -20.65 25.01 14.86
N GLN A 411 -19.92 23.89 14.79
CA GLN A 411 -20.18 22.86 13.78
C GLN A 411 -21.55 22.22 13.99
N ALA A 412 -21.97 22.01 15.24
CA ALA A 412 -23.32 21.56 15.54
C ALA A 412 -24.38 22.56 15.06
N VAL A 413 -24.15 23.86 15.26
CA VAL A 413 -25.02 24.94 14.75
C VAL A 413 -25.02 24.99 13.21
N ALA A 414 -23.85 24.85 12.58
CA ALA A 414 -23.69 24.93 11.13
C ALA A 414 -24.21 23.68 10.39
N SER A 415 -24.42 22.57 11.11
CA SER A 415 -24.93 21.32 10.54
C SER A 415 -26.36 21.51 10.00
N GLY A 416 -26.49 21.58 8.67
CA GLY A 416 -27.76 21.85 8.01
C GLY A 416 -28.17 23.33 7.92
N ALA A 417 -27.29 24.28 8.28
CA ALA A 417 -27.60 25.71 8.26
C ALA A 417 -27.57 26.33 6.84
N PRO A 418 -28.44 27.33 6.56
CA PRO A 418 -28.41 28.11 5.33
C PRO A 418 -27.24 29.11 5.33
N GLU A 419 -26.82 29.54 4.13
CA GLU A 419 -25.73 30.52 3.94
C GLU A 419 -26.02 31.89 4.59
N SER A 420 -27.30 32.25 4.77
CA SER A 420 -27.72 33.48 5.45
C SER A 420 -27.27 33.54 6.91
N LEU A 421 -27.21 32.39 7.61
CA LEU A 421 -26.76 32.33 8.99
C LEU A 421 -25.28 32.73 9.11
N LEU A 422 -24.45 32.37 8.13
CA LEU A 422 -23.04 32.77 8.10
C LEU A 422 -22.90 34.30 8.02
N ALA A 423 -23.73 34.96 7.20
CA ALA A 423 -23.71 36.42 7.09
C ALA A 423 -24.15 37.11 8.39
N GLU A 424 -25.20 36.59 9.03
CA GLU A 424 -25.65 37.10 10.34
C GLU A 424 -24.58 36.92 11.43
N LEU A 425 -23.98 35.73 11.52
CA LEU A 425 -22.92 35.46 12.51
C LEU A 425 -21.68 36.30 12.27
N LEU A 426 -21.27 36.50 11.01
CA LEU A 426 -20.14 37.37 10.69
C LEU A 426 -20.40 38.82 11.11
N GLU A 427 -21.61 39.32 10.90
CA GLU A 427 -21.96 40.69 11.28
C GLU A 427 -22.01 40.87 12.81
N ARG A 428 -22.56 39.89 13.54
CA ARG A 428 -22.50 39.90 15.01
C ARG A 428 -21.09 39.71 15.55
N CYS A 429 -20.24 38.93 14.89
CA CYS A 429 -18.85 38.80 15.33
C CYS A 429 -18.10 40.12 15.13
N ARG A 430 -18.39 40.89 14.07
CA ARG A 430 -17.75 42.20 13.82
C ARG A 430 -18.01 43.23 14.91
N THR A 431 -19.10 43.13 15.67
CA THR A 431 -19.41 44.10 16.73
C THR A 431 -18.54 43.95 17.97
N HIS A 432 -17.80 42.85 18.11
CA HIS A 432 -16.86 42.65 19.20
C HIS A 432 -15.45 43.13 18.83
N GLU A 433 -14.64 43.46 19.82
CA GLU A 433 -13.20 43.68 19.65
C GLU A 433 -12.48 42.32 19.73
N ASN A 434 -11.35 42.17 19.03
CA ASN A 434 -10.49 40.96 19.03
C ASN A 434 -11.16 39.69 18.45
N ASN A 435 -11.84 39.82 17.31
CA ASN A 435 -12.67 38.77 16.68
C ASN A 435 -11.90 37.57 16.12
N SER A 436 -10.57 37.55 16.23
CA SER A 436 -9.68 36.57 15.64
C SER A 436 -10.07 35.12 16.02
N LEU A 437 -10.37 34.85 17.29
CA LEU A 437 -10.81 33.52 17.73
C LEU A 437 -12.15 33.11 17.09
N LEU A 438 -13.11 34.04 17.04
CA LEU A 438 -14.43 33.80 16.47
C LEU A 438 -14.35 33.52 14.96
N LEU A 439 -13.49 34.28 14.24
CA LEU A 439 -13.22 34.06 12.83
C LEU A 439 -12.64 32.66 12.58
N ASN A 440 -11.68 32.21 13.41
CA ASN A 440 -11.13 30.86 13.29
C ASN A 440 -12.22 29.79 13.42
N THR A 441 -13.06 29.91 14.46
CA THR A 441 -14.14 28.96 14.71
C THR A 441 -15.18 28.96 13.60
N ILE A 442 -15.55 30.13 13.04
CA ILE A 442 -16.45 30.22 11.88
C ILE A 442 -15.87 29.48 10.68
N MET A 443 -14.59 29.71 10.35
CA MET A 443 -13.94 29.05 9.22
C MET A 443 -13.86 27.53 9.42
N ALA A 444 -13.60 27.06 10.65
CA ALA A 444 -13.51 25.64 10.96
C ALA A 444 -14.87 24.92 10.96
N ALA A 445 -15.95 25.61 11.31
CA ALA A 445 -17.26 25.01 11.52
C ALA A 445 -18.18 25.01 10.28
N PHE A 446 -18.13 26.05 9.46
CA PHE A 446 -19.00 26.19 8.30
C PHE A 446 -18.51 25.39 7.09
N LYS A 447 -19.43 25.11 6.15
CA LYS A 447 -19.09 24.41 4.91
C LYS A 447 -17.99 25.17 4.14
N PRO A 448 -16.92 24.49 3.68
CA PRO A 448 -15.83 25.13 2.94
C PRO A 448 -16.30 25.94 1.73
N SER A 449 -17.37 25.51 1.04
CA SER A 449 -17.94 26.25 -0.10
C SER A 449 -18.41 27.67 0.25
N TYR A 450 -18.97 27.87 1.45
CA TYR A 450 -19.43 29.19 1.89
C TYR A 450 -18.24 30.09 2.20
N ILE A 451 -17.19 29.54 2.81
CA ILE A 451 -15.97 30.27 3.17
C ILE A 451 -15.16 30.63 1.92
N SER A 452 -14.98 29.69 0.99
CA SER A 452 -14.19 29.90 -0.24
C SER A 452 -14.81 30.93 -1.20
N SER A 453 -16.13 31.13 -1.16
CA SER A 453 -16.78 32.20 -1.93
C SER A 453 -16.44 33.61 -1.42
N ARG A 454 -16.06 33.73 -0.14
CA ARG A 454 -15.79 34.99 0.58
C ARG A 454 -14.35 35.11 1.06
N THR A 455 -13.42 34.36 0.47
CA THR A 455 -12.01 34.32 0.92
C THR A 455 -11.38 35.70 1.04
N LEU A 456 -11.63 36.61 0.09
CA LEU A 456 -11.11 37.99 0.15
C LEU A 456 -11.64 38.75 1.38
N GLN A 457 -12.93 38.61 1.70
CA GLN A 457 -13.53 39.23 2.89
C GLN A 457 -12.88 38.70 4.17
N PHE A 458 -12.58 37.39 4.24
CA PHE A 458 -11.87 36.81 5.38
C PHE A 458 -10.42 37.30 5.47
N LEU A 459 -9.71 37.44 4.35
CA LEU A 459 -8.35 37.99 4.33
C LEU A 459 -8.30 39.44 4.80
N ASP A 460 -9.25 40.27 4.38
CA ASP A 460 -9.36 41.65 4.84
C ASP A 460 -9.57 41.69 6.36
N LEU A 461 -10.44 40.83 6.90
CA LEU A 461 -10.67 40.71 8.34
C LEU A 461 -9.43 40.21 9.09
N ILE A 462 -8.71 39.23 8.55
CA ILE A 462 -7.46 38.70 9.13
C ILE A 462 -6.37 39.79 9.16
N SER A 463 -6.30 40.64 8.13
CA SER A 463 -5.32 41.74 8.06
C SER A 463 -5.55 42.84 9.11
N GLN A 464 -6.78 42.97 9.60
CA GLN A 464 -7.18 43.95 10.61
C GLN A 464 -6.96 43.43 12.05
N CYS A 465 -6.70 42.14 12.23
CA CYS A 465 -6.43 41.53 13.54
C CYS A 465 -5.04 41.95 14.06
N THR A 466 -4.91 42.20 15.38
CA THR A 466 -3.64 42.58 15.98
C THR A 466 -2.80 41.36 16.38
N LYS A 467 -1.47 41.51 16.47
CA LYS A 467 -0.55 40.42 16.86
C LYS A 467 -0.71 39.95 18.32
N GLN A 468 -1.42 40.70 19.18
CA GLN A 468 -1.67 40.32 20.58
C GLN A 468 -2.91 39.41 20.75
N ASP A 469 -3.65 39.18 19.66
CA ASP A 469 -4.86 38.37 19.64
C ASP A 469 -4.53 36.87 19.42
N PHE A 470 -5.46 36.15 18.80
CA PHE A 470 -5.28 34.77 18.35
C PHE A 470 -4.18 34.67 17.28
N PRO A 471 -3.37 33.58 17.26
CA PRO A 471 -2.27 33.44 16.30
C PRO A 471 -2.71 33.55 14.83
N SER A 472 -2.12 34.49 14.09
CA SER A 472 -2.46 34.74 12.69
C SER A 472 -2.18 33.54 11.78
N HIS A 473 -1.13 32.77 12.07
CA HIS A 473 -0.80 31.56 11.32
C HIS A 473 -1.93 30.52 11.39
N LEU A 474 -2.63 30.38 12.52
CA LEU A 474 -3.77 29.46 12.64
C LEU A 474 -4.95 29.90 11.77
N LEU A 475 -5.22 31.21 11.66
CA LEU A 475 -6.27 31.74 10.79
C LEU A 475 -5.97 31.44 9.32
N LEU A 476 -4.73 31.71 8.89
CA LEU A 476 -4.27 31.44 7.53
C LEU A 476 -4.31 29.95 7.22
N ARG A 477 -3.90 29.10 8.18
CA ARG A 477 -3.95 27.64 8.04
C ARG A 477 -5.39 27.14 7.88
N THR A 478 -6.31 27.57 8.76
CA THR A 478 -7.73 27.16 8.70
C THR A 478 -8.37 27.61 7.39
N LEU A 479 -8.11 28.85 6.94
CA LEU A 479 -8.57 29.35 5.64
C LEU A 479 -8.01 28.50 4.48
N GLY A 480 -6.72 28.16 4.54
CA GLY A 480 -6.07 27.28 3.55
C GLY A 480 -6.74 25.91 3.46
N LEU A 481 -7.14 25.32 4.58
CA LEU A 481 -7.83 24.03 4.60
C LEU A 481 -9.19 24.12 3.87
N CYS A 482 -9.94 25.20 4.07
CA CYS A 482 -11.20 25.42 3.36
C CYS A 482 -10.97 25.59 1.85
N VAL A 483 -9.96 26.38 1.47
CA VAL A 483 -9.62 26.70 0.08
C VAL A 483 -9.09 25.48 -0.70
N CYS A 484 -8.35 24.59 -0.04
CA CYS A 484 -7.89 23.34 -0.66
C CYS A 484 -9.04 22.37 -0.95
N VAL A 485 -10.05 22.32 -0.07
CA VAL A 485 -11.23 21.47 -0.26
C VAL A 485 -12.16 22.03 -1.34
N CYS A 486 -12.38 23.34 -1.34
CA CYS A 486 -13.22 24.01 -2.33
C CYS A 486 -12.51 25.27 -2.86
N PRO A 487 -12.17 25.34 -4.15
CA PRO A 487 -11.40 26.45 -4.67
C PRO A 487 -12.24 27.74 -4.76
N PRO A 488 -11.65 28.91 -4.43
CA PRO A 488 -12.28 30.20 -4.64
C PRO A 488 -12.46 30.53 -6.14
N PRO A 489 -13.28 31.55 -6.47
CA PRO A 489 -13.50 32.00 -7.84
C PRO A 489 -12.19 32.28 -8.58
N ALA A 490 -12.09 31.85 -9.85
CA ALA A 490 -10.85 31.89 -10.62
C ALA A 490 -10.22 33.30 -10.70
N GLU A 491 -11.05 34.33 -10.83
CA GLU A 491 -10.63 35.73 -10.92
C GLU A 491 -9.92 36.23 -9.65
N GLN A 492 -10.26 35.67 -8.49
CA GLN A 492 -9.75 36.10 -7.19
C GLN A 492 -8.48 35.35 -6.76
N ARG A 493 -8.19 34.18 -7.36
CA ARG A 493 -7.13 33.27 -6.89
C ARG A 493 -5.75 33.93 -6.79
N ARG A 494 -5.35 34.67 -7.82
CA ARG A 494 -4.04 35.35 -7.84
C ARG A 494 -3.93 36.41 -6.74
N GLN A 495 -4.99 37.19 -6.53
CA GLN A 495 -5.01 38.19 -5.46
C GLN A 495 -4.92 37.52 -4.07
N ILE A 496 -5.66 36.43 -3.87
CA ILE A 496 -5.65 35.64 -2.63
C ILE A 496 -4.24 35.15 -2.32
N VAL A 497 -3.56 34.50 -3.27
CA VAL A 497 -2.20 33.98 -3.04
C VAL A 497 -1.22 35.11 -2.74
N ASN A 498 -1.26 36.24 -3.45
CA ASN A 498 -0.36 37.35 -3.17
C ASN A 498 -0.50 37.91 -1.75
N ILE A 499 -1.75 38.08 -1.27
CA ILE A 499 -2.02 38.57 0.08
C ILE A 499 -1.56 37.54 1.12
N VAL A 500 -1.95 36.27 0.94
CA VAL A 500 -1.63 35.18 1.86
C VAL A 500 -0.12 34.94 1.93
N TRP A 501 0.56 34.88 0.79
CA TRP A 501 1.99 34.58 0.75
C TRP A 501 2.82 35.74 1.30
N HIS A 502 2.38 36.98 1.10
CA HIS A 502 2.98 38.13 1.79
C HIS A 502 2.81 38.03 3.32
N SER A 503 1.66 37.56 3.81
CA SER A 503 1.46 37.34 5.26
C SER A 503 2.28 36.16 5.80
N ILE A 504 2.37 35.05 5.06
CA ILE A 504 3.12 33.85 5.45
C ILE A 504 4.64 34.11 5.44
N GLY A 505 5.18 34.75 4.40
CA GLY A 505 6.62 35.04 4.30
C GLY A 505 7.13 36.07 5.32
N ASN A 506 6.24 36.73 6.07
CA ASN A 506 6.60 37.61 7.18
C ASN A 506 6.63 36.88 8.54
N LEU A 507 6.34 35.57 8.59
CA LEU A 507 6.36 34.76 9.81
C LEU A 507 7.81 34.36 10.17
N SER A 508 8.33 34.88 11.28
CA SER A 508 9.70 34.60 11.72
C SER A 508 9.89 33.24 12.40
N ASN A 509 8.81 32.63 12.93
CA ASN A 509 8.90 31.32 13.58
C ASN A 509 8.75 30.20 12.54
N PRO A 510 9.73 29.28 12.41
CA PRO A 510 9.64 28.15 11.48
C PRO A 510 8.41 27.26 11.69
N GLU A 511 7.97 27.06 12.94
CA GLU A 511 6.78 26.25 13.27
C GLU A 511 5.50 26.86 12.68
N ASP A 512 5.31 28.16 12.88
CA ASP A 512 4.17 28.91 12.39
C ASP A 512 4.15 28.92 10.85
N TYR A 513 5.33 29.11 10.24
CA TYR A 513 5.52 29.12 8.79
C TYR A 513 5.19 27.77 8.15
N ILE A 514 5.82 26.68 8.63
CA ILE A 514 5.64 25.34 8.04
C ILE A 514 4.19 24.89 8.15
N SER A 515 3.51 25.20 9.25
CA SER A 515 2.10 24.83 9.48
C SER A 515 1.14 25.46 8.45
N CYS A 516 1.48 26.64 7.92
CA CYS A 516 0.71 27.33 6.88
C CYS A 516 1.07 26.78 5.50
N VAL A 517 2.37 26.70 5.20
CA VAL A 517 2.87 26.25 3.89
C VAL A 517 2.40 24.84 3.58
N GLU A 518 2.42 23.93 4.55
CA GLU A 518 1.99 22.54 4.39
C GLU A 518 0.58 22.42 3.80
N VAL A 519 -0.30 23.36 4.13
CA VAL A 519 -1.68 23.43 3.62
C VAL A 519 -1.73 24.16 2.29
N TRP A 520 -1.16 25.37 2.22
CA TRP A 520 -1.30 26.24 1.05
C TRP A 520 -0.55 25.76 -0.19
N VAL A 521 0.51 24.96 -0.04
CA VAL A 521 1.28 24.43 -1.19
C VAL A 521 0.40 23.63 -2.14
N GLN A 522 -0.57 22.87 -1.60
CA GLN A 522 -1.50 22.07 -2.40
C GLN A 522 -2.35 22.95 -3.31
N PHE A 523 -2.88 24.05 -2.76
CA PHE A 523 -3.66 25.01 -3.53
C PHE A 523 -2.83 25.66 -4.64
N VAL A 524 -1.57 26.00 -4.36
CA VAL A 524 -0.73 26.65 -5.37
C VAL A 524 -0.37 25.69 -6.50
N VAL A 525 0.06 24.48 -6.17
CA VAL A 525 0.43 23.45 -7.16
C VAL A 525 -0.74 23.09 -8.08
N GLN A 526 -1.96 23.04 -7.54
CA GLN A 526 -3.14 22.62 -8.31
C GLN A 526 -3.64 23.67 -9.32
N TYR A 527 -3.52 24.96 -9.00
CA TYR A 527 -4.18 26.04 -9.76
C TYR A 527 -3.26 27.04 -10.44
N PHE A 528 -1.95 27.01 -10.16
CA PHE A 528 -1.00 27.99 -10.68
C PHE A 528 0.11 27.34 -11.50
N THR A 529 0.92 28.17 -12.14
CA THR A 529 1.99 27.72 -13.04
C THR A 529 3.23 27.26 -12.28
N SER A 530 4.06 26.45 -12.95
CA SER A 530 5.34 25.96 -12.44
C SER A 530 6.27 27.08 -11.94
N ARG A 531 6.17 28.30 -12.48
CA ARG A 531 6.95 29.46 -12.00
C ARG A 531 6.61 29.86 -10.58
N GLU A 532 5.31 29.89 -10.25
CA GLU A 532 4.85 30.29 -8.92
C GLU A 532 5.18 29.20 -7.89
N VAL A 533 5.08 27.92 -8.29
CA VAL A 533 5.57 26.80 -7.49
C VAL A 533 7.06 26.92 -7.20
N ASN A 534 7.90 27.26 -8.20
CA ASN A 534 9.34 27.45 -7.99
C ASN A 534 9.66 28.59 -7.01
N VAL A 535 8.91 29.69 -7.04
CA VAL A 535 9.07 30.81 -6.09
C VAL A 535 8.76 30.34 -4.66
N ILE A 536 7.68 29.58 -4.49
CA ILE A 536 7.30 29.03 -3.18
C ILE A 536 8.33 28.04 -2.66
N ILE A 537 8.83 27.15 -3.51
CA ILE A 537 9.90 26.22 -3.12
C ILE A 537 11.14 27.00 -2.68
N GLY A 538 11.52 28.06 -3.40
CA GLY A 538 12.61 28.95 -2.99
C GLY A 538 12.36 29.59 -1.63
N ASP A 539 11.14 30.07 -1.37
CA ASP A 539 10.74 30.68 -0.10
C ASP A 539 10.85 29.69 1.07
N ILE A 540 10.43 28.43 0.88
CA ILE A 540 10.59 27.33 1.83
C ILE A 540 12.07 27.11 2.17
N VAL A 541 12.93 27.04 1.16
CA VAL A 541 14.38 26.88 1.35
C VAL A 541 14.93 28.06 2.14
N THR A 542 14.56 29.30 1.82
CA THR A 542 15.07 30.48 2.52
C THR A 542 14.62 30.58 3.99
N HIS A 543 13.43 30.08 4.33
CA HIS A 543 12.91 30.13 5.70
C HIS A 543 13.40 28.97 6.59
N LEU A 544 13.67 27.79 6.01
CA LEU A 544 14.05 26.60 6.78
C LEU A 544 15.55 26.31 6.80
N ALA A 545 16.31 26.79 5.80
CA ALA A 545 17.76 26.63 5.78
C ALA A 545 18.49 27.35 6.93
N PRO A 546 18.10 28.58 7.35
CA PRO A 546 18.68 29.23 8.53
C PRO A 546 18.51 28.37 9.79
N ASP A 547 19.55 28.33 10.63
CA ASP A 547 19.58 27.60 11.90
C ASP A 547 19.28 26.09 11.82
N ARG A 548 19.30 25.51 10.62
CA ARG A 548 18.92 24.11 10.36
C ARG A 548 17.54 23.75 10.91
N ALA A 549 16.59 24.68 10.86
CA ALA A 549 15.23 24.48 11.35
C ALA A 549 14.54 23.26 10.71
N TYR A 550 14.92 22.89 9.47
CA TYR A 550 14.42 21.71 8.76
C TYR A 550 14.58 20.38 9.53
N GLU A 551 15.56 20.23 10.42
CA GLU A 551 15.81 18.96 11.14
C GLU A 551 14.63 18.54 12.03
N GLN A 552 13.85 19.51 12.53
CA GLN A 552 12.70 19.26 13.38
C GLN A 552 11.40 18.97 12.60
N TYR A 553 11.38 19.29 11.30
CA TYR A 553 10.16 19.29 10.49
C TYR A 553 10.22 18.37 9.26
N TYR A 554 11.01 17.30 9.31
CA TYR A 554 11.12 16.35 8.19
C TYR A 554 9.79 15.73 7.77
N THR A 555 8.89 15.45 8.71
CA THR A 555 7.59 14.85 8.39
C THR A 555 6.68 15.82 7.63
N GLN A 556 6.67 17.10 8.01
CA GLN A 556 5.92 18.15 7.32
C GLN A 556 6.53 18.44 5.95
N LEU A 557 7.86 18.51 5.85
CA LEU A 557 8.57 18.68 4.58
C LEU A 557 8.30 17.53 3.60
N LYS A 558 8.32 16.28 4.08
CA LYS A 558 7.92 15.12 3.28
C LYS A 558 6.48 15.26 2.77
N THR A 559 5.56 15.65 3.65
CA THR A 559 4.14 15.89 3.28
C THR A 559 4.00 16.99 2.22
N ILE A 560 4.81 18.04 2.29
CA ILE A 560 4.87 19.11 1.28
C ILE A 560 5.32 18.55 -0.07
N VAL A 561 6.42 17.78 -0.10
CA VAL A 561 6.93 17.18 -1.34
C VAL A 561 5.89 16.22 -1.93
N ASP A 562 5.28 15.36 -1.12
CA ASP A 562 4.24 14.43 -1.58
C ASP A 562 3.04 15.18 -2.16
N LYS A 563 2.62 16.31 -1.56
CA LYS A 563 1.55 17.17 -2.09
C LYS A 563 1.94 17.84 -3.41
N ILE A 564 3.19 18.29 -3.56
CA ILE A 564 3.69 18.87 -4.81
C ILE A 564 3.68 17.79 -5.91
N VAL A 565 4.29 16.65 -5.64
CA VAL A 565 4.44 15.55 -6.58
C VAL A 565 3.10 14.95 -7.01
N SER A 566 2.13 14.83 -6.09
CA SER A 566 0.83 14.22 -6.39
C SER A 566 -0.11 15.11 -7.21
N ASN A 567 0.07 16.44 -7.16
CA ASN A 567 -0.86 17.40 -7.77
C ASN A 567 -0.29 18.14 -8.99
N ILE A 568 1.00 17.97 -9.29
CA ILE A 568 1.63 18.68 -10.41
C ILE A 568 1.16 18.12 -11.76
N GLN A 569 0.85 19.03 -12.70
CA GLN A 569 0.39 18.64 -14.04
C GLN A 569 1.54 18.28 -14.98
N ASP A 570 2.67 18.99 -14.85
CA ASP A 570 3.87 18.81 -15.66
C ASP A 570 5.06 18.49 -14.76
N PHE A 571 5.41 17.20 -14.72
CA PHE A 571 6.51 16.70 -13.91
C PHE A 571 7.88 17.10 -14.47
N GLU A 572 8.01 17.28 -15.79
CA GLU A 572 9.27 17.73 -16.39
C GLU A 572 9.60 19.15 -15.98
N ALA A 573 8.58 20.02 -15.97
CA ALA A 573 8.72 21.37 -15.46
C ALA A 573 9.09 21.45 -13.98
N LEU A 574 8.79 20.44 -13.16
CA LEU A 574 9.21 20.34 -11.74
C LEU A 574 10.71 20.07 -11.62
N LEU A 575 11.21 19.09 -12.38
CA LEU A 575 12.62 18.69 -12.34
C LEU A 575 13.54 19.76 -12.91
N ALA A 576 13.04 20.60 -13.83
CA ALA A 576 13.77 21.71 -14.41
C ALA A 576 13.79 22.99 -13.53
N MET A 577 13.15 22.99 -12.36
CA MET A 577 13.11 24.16 -11.47
C MET A 577 14.43 24.38 -10.72
N ASP A 578 14.91 25.63 -10.69
CA ASP A 578 16.14 26.01 -10.00
C ASP A 578 16.11 25.70 -8.49
N ASN A 579 14.96 25.85 -7.82
CA ASN A 579 14.84 25.65 -6.38
C ASN A 579 14.46 24.22 -5.98
N PHE A 580 14.20 23.31 -6.94
CA PHE A 580 13.76 21.94 -6.62
C PHE A 580 14.87 21.08 -6.02
N LEU A 581 16.08 21.08 -6.59
CA LEU A 581 17.21 20.36 -5.99
C LEU A 581 17.62 20.96 -4.62
N PRO A 582 17.68 22.30 -4.45
CA PRO A 582 17.87 22.91 -3.13
C PRO A 582 16.85 22.47 -2.06
N LEU A 583 15.59 22.22 -2.45
CA LEU A 583 14.59 21.67 -1.53
C LEU A 583 14.96 20.24 -1.09
N LEU A 584 15.46 19.42 -2.01
CA LEU A 584 15.91 18.05 -1.68
C LEU A 584 17.17 18.05 -0.80
N ASP A 585 18.00 19.08 -0.92
CA ASP A 585 19.18 19.26 -0.07
C ASP A 585 18.84 19.64 1.38
N LEU A 586 17.59 20.04 1.69
CA LEU A 586 17.13 20.19 3.07
C LEU A 586 17.05 18.84 3.79
N PHE A 587 16.88 17.72 3.07
CA PHE A 587 16.86 16.38 3.66
C PHE A 587 18.29 15.86 3.88
N GLN A 588 18.87 16.20 5.03
CA GLN A 588 20.21 15.74 5.42
C GLN A 588 20.22 14.32 5.98
N GLN A 589 19.10 13.86 6.54
CA GLN A 589 18.97 12.48 7.01
C GLN A 589 18.79 11.53 5.82
N GLU A 590 19.75 10.63 5.61
CA GLU A 590 19.78 9.71 4.46
C GLU A 590 18.50 8.89 4.32
N THR A 591 17.97 8.33 5.42
CA THR A 591 16.75 7.51 5.38
C THR A 591 15.54 8.29 4.86
N VAL A 592 15.35 9.53 5.31
CA VAL A 592 14.25 10.39 4.87
C VAL A 592 14.45 10.83 3.43
N LYS A 593 15.69 11.17 3.05
CA LYS A 593 16.03 11.57 1.68
C LYS A 593 15.70 10.46 0.67
N VAL A 594 16.01 9.20 1.01
CA VAL A 594 15.72 8.02 0.19
C VAL A 594 14.20 7.83 0.03
N GLU A 595 13.43 7.93 1.12
CA GLU A 595 11.96 7.83 1.05
C GLU A 595 11.34 8.91 0.16
N VAL A 596 11.82 10.15 0.25
CA VAL A 596 11.35 11.27 -0.56
C VAL A 596 11.71 11.06 -2.03
N CYS A 597 12.96 10.66 -2.33
CA CYS A 597 13.38 10.36 -3.71
C CYS A 597 12.58 9.18 -4.30
N LYS A 598 12.27 8.16 -3.49
CA LYS A 598 11.42 7.04 -3.89
C LYS A 598 10.00 7.50 -4.22
N SER A 599 9.41 8.38 -3.40
CA SER A 599 8.09 8.97 -3.66
C SER A 599 8.07 9.73 -4.99
N ILE A 600 9.06 10.60 -5.21
CA ILE A 600 9.22 11.39 -6.44
C ILE A 600 9.34 10.48 -7.67
N LEU A 601 10.24 9.49 -7.63
CA LEU A 601 10.45 8.57 -8.76
C LEU A 601 9.26 7.62 -8.98
N THR A 602 8.50 7.28 -7.94
CA THR A 602 7.29 6.48 -8.09
C THR A 602 6.18 7.27 -8.79
N ALA A 603 6.04 8.56 -8.51
CA ALA A 603 5.11 9.44 -9.23
C ALA A 603 5.55 9.75 -10.67
N CYS A 604 6.85 9.64 -10.95
CA CYS A 604 7.46 9.82 -12.26
C CYS A 604 7.08 8.73 -13.30
N ASN A 605 6.29 7.71 -12.93
CA ASN A 605 5.97 6.53 -13.75
C ASN A 605 5.11 6.77 -15.01
N ALA A 606 5.01 8.02 -15.48
CA ALA A 606 4.36 8.37 -16.73
C ALA A 606 5.25 8.01 -17.95
N VAL A 607 4.62 7.55 -19.03
CA VAL A 607 5.24 7.00 -20.26
C VAL A 607 5.86 8.09 -21.17
N GLN A 608 6.11 9.30 -20.65
CA GLN A 608 6.62 10.40 -21.47
C GLN A 608 8.14 10.36 -21.57
N HIS A 609 8.66 10.32 -22.80
CA HIS A 609 10.09 10.33 -23.06
C HIS A 609 10.69 11.72 -22.85
N THR A 610 11.90 11.77 -22.27
CA THR A 610 12.61 13.01 -22.00
C THR A 610 13.96 13.03 -22.73
N SER A 611 14.31 14.18 -23.31
CA SER A 611 15.59 14.43 -23.99
C SER A 611 16.38 15.62 -23.42
N ASP A 612 15.82 16.32 -22.44
CA ASP A 612 16.46 17.48 -21.82
C ASP A 612 17.61 17.04 -20.89
N PRO A 613 18.85 17.54 -21.09
CA PRO A 613 19.99 17.26 -20.20
C PRO A 613 19.76 17.67 -18.74
N VAL A 614 19.04 18.77 -18.48
CA VAL A 614 18.79 19.27 -17.11
C VAL A 614 17.93 18.26 -16.35
N ILE A 615 16.85 17.81 -16.98
CA ILE A 615 15.93 16.82 -16.41
C ILE A 615 16.64 15.47 -16.26
N THR A 616 17.45 15.08 -17.24
CA THR A 616 18.23 13.84 -17.18
C THR A 616 19.20 13.85 -16.01
N ASN A 617 19.92 14.95 -15.78
CA ASN A 617 20.82 15.11 -14.63
C ASN A 617 20.07 15.07 -13.29
N ALA A 618 18.90 15.71 -13.20
CA ALA A 618 18.06 15.65 -12.01
C ALA A 618 17.56 14.22 -11.73
N LEU A 619 17.12 13.49 -12.76
CA LEU A 619 16.72 12.08 -12.65
C LEU A 619 17.90 11.19 -12.22
N MET A 620 19.08 11.39 -12.81
CA MET A 620 20.29 10.65 -12.42
C MET A 620 20.69 10.94 -10.98
N PHE A 621 20.59 12.18 -10.51
CA PHE A 621 20.79 12.52 -9.09
C PHE A 621 19.85 11.74 -8.17
N LEU A 622 18.54 11.73 -8.47
CA LEU A 622 17.54 10.99 -7.70
C LEU A 622 17.83 9.47 -7.69
N CYS A 623 18.22 8.92 -8.85
CA CYS A 623 18.57 7.52 -8.97
C CYS A 623 19.85 7.17 -8.21
N ASN A 624 20.85 8.04 -8.18
CA ASN A 624 22.08 7.84 -7.41
C ASN A 624 21.78 7.77 -5.90
N VAL A 625 20.94 8.69 -5.39
CA VAL A 625 20.52 8.65 -3.98
C VAL A 625 19.83 7.33 -3.63
N LEU A 626 18.98 6.79 -4.51
CA LEU A 626 18.36 5.49 -4.28
C LEU A 626 19.35 4.33 -4.41
N HIS A 627 20.25 4.36 -5.38
CA HIS A 627 21.27 3.32 -5.56
C HIS A 627 22.21 3.24 -4.35
N ASP A 628 22.70 4.38 -3.87
CA ASP A 628 23.64 4.46 -2.75
C ASP A 628 23.01 4.01 -1.42
N SER A 629 21.68 3.98 -1.34
CA SER A 629 20.95 3.42 -0.20
C SER A 629 20.93 1.88 -0.17
N VAL A 630 21.22 1.22 -1.29
CA VAL A 630 21.23 -0.24 -1.38
C VAL A 630 22.56 -0.78 -0.88
N ASN A 631 22.52 -1.55 0.20
CA ASN A 631 23.68 -2.19 0.82
C ASN A 631 23.41 -3.68 1.08
N ALA A 632 24.40 -4.37 1.67
CA ALA A 632 24.31 -5.82 1.93
C ALA A 632 23.18 -6.22 2.91
N LEU A 633 22.61 -5.28 3.66
CA LEU A 633 21.50 -5.50 4.60
C LEU A 633 20.13 -5.16 3.99
N THR A 634 20.09 -4.62 2.78
CA THR A 634 18.84 -4.26 2.11
C THR A 634 18.06 -5.52 1.72
N VAL A 635 16.77 -5.53 2.05
CA VAL A 635 15.88 -6.65 1.73
C VAL A 635 15.72 -6.81 0.22
N GLU A 636 15.64 -8.05 -0.27
CA GLU A 636 15.54 -8.33 -1.71
C GLU A 636 14.35 -7.61 -2.38
N ASP A 637 13.21 -7.52 -1.69
CA ASP A 637 12.03 -6.80 -2.19
C ASP A 637 12.29 -5.29 -2.36
N GLU A 638 13.03 -4.67 -1.44
CA GLU A 638 13.39 -3.25 -1.57
C GLU A 638 14.40 -3.04 -2.69
N ARG A 639 15.42 -3.91 -2.78
CA ARG A 639 16.40 -3.91 -3.88
C ARG A 639 15.69 -4.05 -5.24
N ARG A 640 14.67 -4.91 -5.31
CA ARG A 640 13.84 -5.10 -6.51
C ARG A 640 13.03 -3.85 -6.85
N GLN A 641 12.34 -3.24 -5.87
CA GLN A 641 11.57 -2.01 -6.12
C GLN A 641 12.45 -0.87 -6.60
N ILE A 642 13.60 -0.65 -5.97
CA ILE A 642 14.57 0.38 -6.39
C ILE A 642 15.07 0.09 -7.81
N SER A 643 15.41 -1.16 -8.10
CA SER A 643 15.82 -1.58 -9.45
C SER A 643 14.76 -1.32 -10.51
N GLU A 644 13.49 -1.60 -10.22
CA GLU A 644 12.36 -1.38 -11.14
C GLU A 644 12.16 0.13 -11.43
N LEU A 645 12.32 0.98 -10.42
CA LEU A 645 12.28 2.45 -10.57
C LEU A 645 13.43 2.96 -11.45
N LEU A 646 14.66 2.53 -11.18
CA LEU A 646 15.84 2.89 -11.99
C LEU A 646 15.67 2.44 -13.45
N CYS A 647 15.19 1.22 -13.67
CA CYS A 647 14.87 0.72 -15.01
C CYS A 647 13.80 1.56 -15.71
N SER A 648 12.79 2.07 -14.97
CA SER A 648 11.77 2.97 -15.51
C SER A 648 12.38 4.27 -16.02
N VAL A 649 13.25 4.89 -15.20
CA VAL A 649 13.97 6.12 -15.57
C VAL A 649 14.88 5.92 -16.77
N ILE A 650 15.66 4.83 -16.81
CA ILE A 650 16.56 4.52 -17.95
C ILE A 650 15.79 4.37 -19.27
N ARG A 651 14.57 3.80 -19.23
CA ARG A 651 13.72 3.68 -20.43
C ARG A 651 13.06 5.00 -20.82
N ARG A 652 12.96 5.95 -19.90
CA ARG A 652 12.37 7.27 -20.12
C ARG A 652 13.29 8.20 -20.91
N VAL A 653 14.61 8.12 -20.66
CA VAL A 653 15.60 8.95 -21.33
C VAL A 653 15.78 8.49 -22.78
N ASP A 654 15.36 9.34 -23.73
CA ASP A 654 15.45 9.09 -25.17
C ASP A 654 15.88 10.34 -25.92
N TYR A 655 17.11 10.34 -26.44
CA TYR A 655 17.68 11.40 -27.29
C TYR A 655 17.29 11.24 -28.78
N GLY A 656 16.38 10.31 -29.10
CA GLY A 656 15.82 10.12 -30.42
C GLY A 656 16.84 9.62 -31.44
N ARG A 657 17.30 10.51 -32.32
CA ARG A 657 18.26 10.17 -33.40
C ARG A 657 19.72 10.41 -33.02
N ASP A 658 19.99 11.02 -31.87
CA ASP A 658 21.36 11.18 -31.38
C ASP A 658 21.82 9.90 -30.67
N PHE A 659 22.21 8.91 -31.48
CA PHE A 659 22.64 7.61 -30.99
C PHE A 659 23.92 7.67 -30.14
N GLU A 660 24.82 8.61 -30.43
CA GLU A 660 26.06 8.77 -29.67
C GLU A 660 25.78 9.32 -28.28
N GLN A 661 24.91 10.33 -28.17
CA GLN A 661 24.47 10.86 -26.88
C GLN A 661 23.72 9.80 -26.06
N GLN A 662 22.83 9.03 -26.70
CA GLN A 662 22.11 7.94 -26.02
C GLN A 662 23.07 6.87 -25.49
N LEU A 663 24.08 6.47 -26.27
CA LEU A 663 25.08 5.50 -25.82
C LEU A 663 25.93 6.08 -24.68
N SER A 664 26.30 7.36 -24.75
CA SER A 664 27.03 8.04 -23.66
C SER A 664 26.25 8.02 -22.35
N PHE A 665 24.94 8.27 -22.40
CA PHE A 665 24.06 8.16 -21.24
C PHE A 665 24.05 6.75 -20.65
N TYR A 666 23.97 5.70 -21.49
CA TYR A 666 24.03 4.32 -20.98
C TYR A 666 25.40 3.97 -20.37
N VAL A 667 26.50 4.52 -20.90
CA VAL A 667 27.84 4.38 -20.31
C VAL A 667 27.91 5.02 -18.93
N GLU A 668 27.35 6.21 -18.77
CA GLU A 668 27.25 6.89 -17.47
C GLU A 668 26.38 6.07 -16.48
N ALA A 669 25.19 5.65 -16.91
CA ALA A 669 24.28 4.85 -16.08
C ALA A 669 24.90 3.52 -15.63
N ARG A 670 25.70 2.86 -16.48
CA ARG A 670 26.46 1.67 -16.09
C ARG A 670 27.51 1.96 -15.03
N GLY A 671 28.19 3.11 -15.13
CA GLY A 671 29.18 3.54 -14.13
C GLY A 671 28.54 3.84 -12.79
N SER A 672 27.35 4.47 -12.79
CA SER A 672 26.62 4.83 -11.58
C SER A 672 25.93 3.64 -10.89
N PHE A 673 25.39 2.68 -11.64
CA PHE A 673 24.51 1.61 -11.11
C PHE A 673 25.12 0.21 -11.17
N SER A 674 26.42 0.08 -10.87
CA SER A 674 27.16 -1.17 -11.06
C SER A 674 26.68 -2.33 -10.17
N ASN A 675 26.00 -2.06 -9.06
CA ASN A 675 25.68 -3.07 -8.03
C ASN A 675 24.31 -3.73 -8.24
N LEU A 676 23.57 -3.35 -9.28
CA LEU A 676 22.20 -3.82 -9.55
C LEU A 676 22.13 -4.60 -10.87
N ASP A 677 22.16 -5.92 -10.78
CA ASP A 677 22.09 -6.86 -11.92
C ASP A 677 20.91 -6.60 -12.87
N THR A 678 19.74 -6.32 -12.31
CA THR A 678 18.51 -5.97 -13.03
C THR A 678 18.68 -4.73 -13.90
N VAL A 679 19.36 -3.70 -13.38
CA VAL A 679 19.65 -2.47 -14.10
C VAL A 679 20.69 -2.71 -15.20
N LEU A 680 21.74 -3.48 -14.91
CA LEU A 680 22.74 -3.88 -15.91
C LEU A 680 22.11 -4.68 -17.06
N ALA A 681 21.24 -5.64 -16.75
CA ALA A 681 20.49 -6.40 -17.75
C ALA A 681 19.60 -5.49 -18.61
N GLN A 682 18.88 -4.55 -17.99
CA GLN A 682 18.07 -3.57 -18.71
C GLN A 682 18.92 -2.67 -19.62
N LEU A 683 20.11 -2.23 -19.18
CA LEU A 683 21.03 -1.45 -20.01
C LEU A 683 21.49 -2.25 -21.24
N VAL A 684 21.81 -3.53 -21.09
CA VAL A 684 22.16 -4.41 -22.22
C VAL A 684 20.98 -4.50 -23.22
N HIS A 685 19.75 -4.66 -22.73
CA HIS A 685 18.56 -4.65 -23.59
C HIS A 685 18.37 -3.31 -24.32
N CYS A 686 18.58 -2.18 -23.63
CA CYS A 686 18.48 -0.85 -24.22
C CYS A 686 19.54 -0.63 -25.31
N VAL A 687 20.79 -1.03 -25.08
CA VAL A 687 21.88 -0.91 -26.07
C VAL A 687 21.66 -1.84 -27.27
N ASN A 688 21.17 -3.07 -27.05
CA ASN A 688 20.77 -3.96 -28.13
C ASN A 688 19.62 -3.36 -28.97
N THR A 689 18.65 -2.73 -28.33
CA THR A 689 17.55 -2.01 -29.00
C THR A 689 18.10 -0.83 -29.81
N LEU A 690 19.06 -0.08 -29.27
CA LEU A 690 19.74 1.03 -29.95
C LEU A 690 20.43 0.56 -31.24
N ALA A 691 21.13 -0.58 -31.18
CA ALA A 691 21.76 -1.19 -32.35
C ALA A 691 20.72 -1.61 -33.41
N VAL A 692 19.61 -2.22 -33.00
CA VAL A 692 18.50 -2.58 -33.90
C VAL A 692 17.85 -1.34 -34.53
N ASN A 693 17.58 -0.29 -33.75
CA ASN A 693 17.01 0.97 -34.26
C ASN A 693 17.94 1.62 -35.28
N THR A 694 19.25 1.60 -35.02
CA THR A 694 20.27 2.07 -35.97
C THR A 694 20.16 1.30 -37.29
N ARG A 695 20.03 -0.04 -37.25
CA ARG A 695 19.85 -0.87 -38.45
C ARG A 695 18.57 -0.55 -39.21
N GLN A 696 17.45 -0.35 -38.51
CA GLN A 696 16.16 -0.04 -39.13
C GLN A 696 16.23 1.26 -39.94
N ILE A 697 16.92 2.28 -39.40
CA ILE A 697 17.09 3.57 -40.09
C ILE A 697 17.96 3.45 -41.33
N VAL A 698 19.07 2.70 -41.24
CA VAL A 698 19.96 2.49 -42.39
C VAL A 698 19.49 1.35 -43.32
N ARG A 699 18.35 0.71 -43.02
CA ARG A 699 17.81 -0.47 -43.74
C ARG A 699 18.88 -1.55 -43.97
N GLY A 700 19.69 -1.80 -42.94
CA GLY A 700 20.80 -2.75 -42.98
C GLY A 700 22.02 -2.36 -43.83
N HIS A 701 22.11 -1.14 -44.37
CA HIS A 701 23.28 -0.65 -45.10
C HIS A 701 24.13 0.25 -44.20
N HIS A 702 24.99 -0.35 -43.38
CA HIS A 702 25.83 0.41 -42.47
C HIS A 702 26.94 1.15 -43.24
N THR A 703 27.05 2.46 -43.01
CA THR A 703 28.24 3.26 -43.34
C THR A 703 29.40 2.92 -42.40
N ARG A 704 30.61 3.38 -42.70
CA ARG A 704 31.77 3.22 -41.81
C ARG A 704 31.49 3.70 -40.38
N LYS A 705 30.80 4.84 -40.23
CA LYS A 705 30.44 5.44 -38.93
C LYS A 705 29.39 4.62 -38.19
N THR A 706 28.28 4.27 -38.85
CA THR A 706 27.22 3.46 -38.22
C THR A 706 27.68 2.03 -37.91
N GLY A 707 28.59 1.48 -38.72
CA GLY A 707 29.21 0.19 -38.44
C GLY A 707 30.19 0.23 -37.26
N SER A 708 30.99 1.30 -37.09
CA SER A 708 31.76 1.50 -35.87
C SER A 708 30.87 1.68 -34.64
N PHE A 709 29.75 2.39 -34.78
CA PHE A 709 28.80 2.61 -33.70
C PHE A 709 28.17 1.31 -33.21
N VAL A 710 27.60 0.49 -34.09
CA VAL A 710 27.01 -0.80 -33.69
C VAL A 710 28.07 -1.74 -33.09
N ARG A 711 29.31 -1.71 -33.58
CA ARG A 711 30.42 -2.45 -32.94
C ARG A 711 30.71 -1.94 -31.53
N ALA A 712 30.59 -0.63 -31.28
CA ALA A 712 30.70 -0.08 -29.94
C ALA A 712 29.54 -0.53 -29.03
N CYS A 713 28.30 -0.59 -29.55
CA CYS A 713 27.15 -1.15 -28.82
C CYS A 713 27.39 -2.63 -28.44
N ALA A 714 27.87 -3.44 -29.39
CA ALA A 714 28.18 -4.84 -29.14
C ALA A 714 29.33 -5.01 -28.10
N ALA A 715 30.36 -4.16 -28.19
CA ALA A 715 31.44 -4.14 -27.22
C ALA A 715 30.95 -3.74 -25.82
N TYR A 716 30.06 -2.75 -25.72
CA TYR A 716 29.40 -2.36 -24.48
C TYR A 716 28.65 -3.54 -23.85
N CYS A 717 27.82 -4.25 -24.62
CA CYS A 717 27.12 -5.43 -24.12
C CYS A 717 28.12 -6.49 -23.63
N PHE A 718 29.16 -6.78 -24.42
CA PHE A 718 30.16 -7.79 -24.10
C PHE A 718 30.93 -7.53 -22.80
N ILE A 719 31.20 -6.27 -22.45
CA ILE A 719 31.90 -5.92 -21.20
C ILE A 719 30.94 -5.73 -20.00
N THR A 720 29.65 -5.57 -20.25
CA THR A 720 28.65 -5.36 -19.19
C THR A 720 28.08 -6.68 -18.67
N ILE A 721 27.87 -7.66 -19.56
CA ILE A 721 27.29 -8.97 -19.19
C ILE A 721 28.14 -9.71 -18.13
N PRO A 722 29.49 -9.74 -18.17
CA PRO A 722 30.29 -10.38 -17.13
C PRO A 722 30.07 -9.82 -15.71
N SER A 723 29.58 -8.58 -15.58
CA SER A 723 29.34 -7.92 -14.29
C SER A 723 28.07 -8.39 -13.59
N ILE A 724 27.22 -9.19 -14.25
CA ILE A 724 25.98 -9.74 -13.68
C ILE A 724 26.28 -11.05 -12.97
N GLU A 725 25.79 -11.24 -11.75
CA GLU A 725 26.06 -12.43 -10.93
C GLU A 725 25.35 -13.67 -11.51
N SER A 726 24.08 -13.51 -11.92
CA SER A 726 23.25 -14.62 -12.42
C SER A 726 23.76 -15.22 -13.74
N VAL A 727 24.27 -16.46 -13.69
CA VAL A 727 24.73 -17.21 -14.88
C VAL A 727 23.61 -17.36 -15.94
N PHE A 728 22.37 -17.64 -15.51
CA PHE A 728 21.21 -17.76 -16.39
C PHE A 728 20.98 -16.49 -17.21
N THR A 729 20.99 -15.34 -16.53
CA THR A 729 20.80 -14.03 -17.16
C THR A 729 21.97 -13.72 -18.11
N ARG A 730 23.21 -14.03 -17.70
CA ARG A 730 24.39 -13.88 -18.57
C ARG A 730 24.25 -14.67 -19.87
N LEU A 731 23.82 -15.93 -19.80
CA LEU A 731 23.61 -16.78 -20.98
C LEU A 731 22.58 -16.20 -21.94
N GLU A 732 21.40 -15.82 -21.43
CA GLU A 732 20.35 -15.20 -22.26
C GLU A 732 20.84 -13.91 -22.93
N LEU A 733 21.54 -13.04 -22.18
CA LEU A 733 22.04 -11.77 -22.70
C LEU A 733 23.16 -11.94 -23.71
N TYR A 734 24.08 -12.90 -23.54
CA TYR A 734 25.11 -13.18 -24.54
C TYR A 734 24.52 -13.73 -25.83
N LEU A 735 23.56 -14.65 -25.75
CA LEU A 735 22.88 -15.17 -26.93
C LEU A 735 22.14 -14.06 -27.66
N LEU A 736 21.36 -13.24 -26.96
CA LEU A 736 20.63 -12.12 -27.54
C LEU A 736 21.57 -11.08 -28.16
N SER A 737 22.63 -10.69 -27.45
CA SER A 737 23.61 -9.71 -27.95
C SER A 737 24.38 -10.26 -29.17
N GLY A 738 24.66 -11.56 -29.19
CA GLY A 738 25.24 -12.25 -30.34
C GLY A 738 24.30 -12.27 -31.55
N GLN A 739 23.01 -12.54 -31.35
CA GLN A 739 21.98 -12.46 -32.39
C GLN A 739 21.82 -11.04 -32.95
N VAL A 740 21.84 -10.02 -32.10
CA VAL A 740 21.77 -8.61 -32.52
C VAL A 740 23.05 -8.19 -33.27
N ALA A 741 24.22 -8.65 -32.84
CA ALA A 741 25.48 -8.41 -33.54
C ALA A 741 25.47 -9.08 -34.93
N LEU A 742 24.98 -10.33 -35.02
CA LEU A 742 24.82 -11.05 -36.29
C LEU A 742 23.85 -10.31 -37.21
N PHE A 743 22.70 -9.87 -36.67
CA PHE A 743 21.73 -9.06 -37.38
C PHE A 743 22.36 -7.77 -37.93
N ASN A 744 23.31 -7.14 -37.24
CA ASN A 744 24.01 -5.95 -37.73
C ASN A 744 25.27 -6.23 -38.57
N ASN A 745 25.47 -7.47 -39.05
CA ASN A 745 26.65 -7.89 -39.81
C ASN A 745 27.99 -7.63 -39.07
N CYS A 746 27.97 -7.75 -37.74
CA CYS A 746 29.14 -7.63 -36.86
C CYS A 746 29.65 -9.04 -36.47
N LEU A 747 30.10 -9.80 -37.47
CA LEU A 747 30.41 -11.23 -37.33
C LEU A 747 31.46 -11.54 -36.24
N GLY A 748 32.51 -10.73 -36.14
CA GLY A 748 33.56 -10.93 -35.11
C GLY A 748 33.04 -10.75 -33.68
N GLN A 749 32.17 -9.77 -33.46
CA GLN A 749 31.53 -9.53 -32.16
C GLN A 749 30.50 -10.62 -31.84
N ALA A 750 29.73 -11.08 -32.84
CA ALA A 750 28.77 -12.18 -32.68
C ALA A 750 29.49 -13.48 -32.27
N ASP A 751 30.57 -13.83 -32.97
CA ASP A 751 31.40 -14.99 -32.67
C ASP A 751 32.02 -14.93 -31.25
N ALA A 752 32.46 -13.74 -30.81
CA ALA A 752 32.94 -13.55 -29.44
C ALA A 752 31.84 -13.78 -28.40
N CYS A 753 30.64 -13.23 -28.61
CA CYS A 753 29.48 -13.44 -27.72
C CYS A 753 29.07 -14.92 -27.64
N PHE A 754 29.03 -15.63 -28.78
CA PHE A 754 28.69 -17.04 -28.80
C PHE A 754 29.75 -17.91 -28.10
N LYS A 755 31.03 -17.59 -28.25
CA LYS A 755 32.11 -18.28 -27.52
C LYS A 755 32.04 -18.05 -26.02
N ALA A 756 31.76 -16.81 -25.60
CA ALA A 756 31.55 -16.48 -24.19
C ALA A 756 30.34 -17.24 -23.64
N ALA A 757 29.22 -17.28 -24.37
CA ALA A 757 28.06 -18.07 -24.01
C ALA A 757 28.38 -19.57 -23.86
N ILE A 758 29.12 -20.17 -24.80
CA ILE A 758 29.52 -21.58 -24.72
C ILE A 758 30.44 -21.83 -23.51
N GLY A 759 31.39 -20.93 -23.25
CA GLY A 759 32.26 -21.03 -22.07
C GLY A 759 31.49 -21.00 -20.76
N LEU A 760 30.46 -20.15 -20.67
CA LEU A 760 29.60 -20.03 -19.49
C LEU A 760 28.71 -21.24 -19.24
N ILE A 761 28.34 -22.01 -20.28
CA ILE A 761 27.57 -23.24 -20.09
C ILE A 761 28.34 -24.22 -19.18
N SER A 762 29.68 -24.26 -19.28
CA SER A 762 30.53 -25.10 -18.43
C SER A 762 30.54 -24.66 -16.96
N GLU A 763 30.17 -23.42 -16.64
CA GLU A 763 30.07 -22.90 -15.27
C GLU A 763 28.73 -23.25 -14.58
N LEU A 764 27.75 -23.77 -15.31
CA LEU A 764 26.45 -24.12 -14.75
C LEU A 764 26.54 -25.37 -13.86
N THR A 765 26.38 -25.20 -12.56
CA THR A 765 26.21 -26.32 -11.62
C THR A 765 24.83 -26.96 -11.82
N MET A 766 24.79 -28.26 -12.10
CA MET A 766 23.53 -29.03 -12.26
C MET A 766 22.87 -29.42 -10.92
N GLN A 767 23.37 -28.91 -9.79
CA GLN A 767 22.80 -29.15 -8.47
C GLN A 767 21.75 -28.07 -8.14
N PRO A 768 20.55 -28.45 -7.66
CA PRO A 768 19.51 -27.48 -7.33
C PRO A 768 19.84 -26.78 -6.00
N GLU A 769 20.40 -25.57 -6.05
CA GLU A 769 20.46 -24.68 -4.88
C GLU A 769 19.09 -24.04 -4.60
N ASP A 770 18.31 -23.74 -5.66
CA ASP A 770 16.99 -23.14 -5.58
C ASP A 770 15.86 -24.06 -6.07
N LYS A 771 14.82 -24.22 -5.25
CA LYS A 771 13.64 -25.07 -5.52
C LYS A 771 12.75 -24.59 -6.69
N GLN A 772 13.04 -23.44 -7.32
CA GLN A 772 12.10 -22.76 -8.23
C GLN A 772 12.45 -22.80 -9.73
N LYS A 773 13.68 -23.17 -10.14
CA LYS A 773 14.04 -23.31 -11.56
C LYS A 773 14.82 -24.60 -11.79
N ASN A 774 14.27 -25.52 -12.59
CA ASN A 774 15.01 -26.71 -13.02
C ASN A 774 16.10 -26.28 -14.03
N PRO A 775 17.40 -26.31 -13.67
CA PRO A 775 18.49 -25.86 -14.55
C PRO A 775 18.53 -26.64 -15.86
N GLU A 776 18.19 -27.94 -15.83
CA GLU A 776 18.09 -28.79 -17.01
C GLU A 776 17.03 -28.30 -18.01
N ASN A 777 15.84 -27.90 -17.54
CA ASN A 777 14.76 -27.44 -18.42
C ASN A 777 15.13 -26.12 -19.11
N PHE A 778 15.74 -25.20 -18.36
CA PHE A 778 16.28 -23.97 -18.91
C PHE A 778 17.31 -24.28 -20.00
N LEU A 779 18.31 -25.13 -19.69
CA LEU A 779 19.39 -25.47 -20.61
C LEU A 779 18.87 -26.13 -21.89
N ILE A 780 17.84 -26.98 -21.82
CA ILE A 780 17.20 -27.57 -23.00
C ILE A 780 16.61 -26.48 -23.89
N SER A 781 15.79 -25.58 -23.32
CA SER A 781 15.16 -24.49 -24.08
C SER A 781 16.19 -23.52 -24.67
N TYR A 782 17.22 -23.18 -23.90
CA TYR A 782 18.32 -22.31 -24.31
C TYR A 782 19.13 -22.94 -25.44
N THR A 783 19.52 -24.21 -25.30
CA THR A 783 20.31 -24.93 -26.32
C THR A 783 19.53 -25.04 -27.63
N ARG A 784 18.21 -25.27 -27.59
CA ARG A 784 17.37 -25.28 -28.80
C ARG A 784 17.41 -23.93 -29.54
N ASN A 785 17.28 -22.83 -28.81
CA ASN A 785 17.41 -21.47 -29.38
C ASN A 785 18.82 -21.18 -29.88
N PHE A 786 19.85 -21.72 -29.22
CA PHE A 786 21.22 -21.58 -29.67
C PHE A 786 21.48 -22.40 -30.95
N LEU A 787 21.01 -23.64 -31.02
CA LEU A 787 21.10 -24.49 -32.20
C LEU A 787 20.39 -23.88 -33.41
N SER A 788 19.19 -23.28 -33.21
CA SER A 788 18.54 -22.55 -34.29
C SER A 788 19.45 -21.41 -34.76
N THR A 789 19.95 -20.58 -33.84
CA THR A 789 20.86 -19.48 -34.18
C THR A 789 22.09 -19.95 -34.95
N LEU A 790 22.73 -21.05 -34.54
CA LEU A 790 23.93 -21.59 -35.19
C LEU A 790 23.70 -22.03 -36.64
N LEU A 791 22.46 -22.37 -37.04
CA LEU A 791 22.13 -22.70 -38.43
C LEU A 791 22.50 -21.56 -39.38
N VAL A 792 22.23 -20.31 -38.99
CA VAL A 792 22.41 -19.11 -39.81
C VAL A 792 23.72 -18.37 -39.51
N VAL A 793 24.57 -18.89 -38.62
CA VAL A 793 25.86 -18.29 -38.29
C VAL A 793 26.89 -18.76 -39.33
N PRO A 794 27.59 -17.83 -40.01
CA PRO A 794 28.65 -18.19 -40.94
C PRO A 794 29.86 -18.77 -40.20
N ASP A 795 30.45 -19.81 -40.78
CA ASP A 795 31.70 -20.36 -40.28
C ASP A 795 32.88 -19.42 -40.54
N SER A 796 33.81 -19.36 -39.58
CA SER A 796 35.04 -18.59 -39.74
C SER A 796 36.02 -19.32 -40.67
N PRO A 797 36.60 -18.64 -41.68
CA PRO A 797 37.52 -19.27 -42.63
C PRO A 797 38.79 -19.84 -41.97
N ASP A 798 39.24 -19.27 -40.87
CA ASP A 798 40.51 -19.64 -40.21
C ASP A 798 40.40 -20.83 -39.25
N ARG A 799 39.20 -21.16 -38.75
CA ARG A 799 39.01 -22.14 -37.65
C ARG A 799 38.35 -23.44 -38.10
N GLY A 800 38.14 -23.59 -39.40
CA GLY A 800 37.47 -24.72 -40.01
C GLY A 800 35.94 -24.71 -39.80
N VAL A 801 35.29 -25.57 -40.57
CA VAL A 801 33.84 -25.72 -40.65
C VAL A 801 33.23 -26.22 -39.34
N LEU A 802 32.02 -25.81 -38.95
CA LEU A 802 31.27 -26.28 -37.77
C LEU A 802 31.96 -26.05 -36.42
N ASN A 803 32.90 -25.10 -36.32
CA ASN A 803 33.69 -24.94 -35.09
C ASN A 803 32.84 -24.62 -33.84
N LEU A 804 31.87 -23.71 -33.95
CA LEU A 804 30.99 -23.37 -32.82
C LEU A 804 30.09 -24.55 -32.40
N VAL A 805 29.62 -25.34 -33.36
CA VAL A 805 28.84 -26.56 -33.10
C VAL A 805 29.70 -27.58 -32.35
N ARG A 806 30.96 -27.79 -32.78
CA ARG A 806 31.90 -28.68 -32.08
C ARG A 806 32.16 -28.22 -30.66
N MET A 807 32.38 -26.92 -30.46
CA MET A 807 32.57 -26.34 -29.12
C MET A 807 31.35 -26.59 -28.24
N LEU A 808 30.14 -26.30 -28.73
CA LEU A 808 28.90 -26.54 -27.99
C LEU A 808 28.72 -28.01 -27.62
N LEU A 809 28.94 -28.95 -28.55
CA LEU A 809 28.80 -30.38 -28.28
C LEU A 809 29.81 -30.90 -27.25
N ASN A 810 31.07 -30.45 -27.33
CA ASN A 810 32.09 -30.80 -26.35
C ASN A 810 31.72 -30.29 -24.95
N THR A 811 31.21 -29.05 -24.86
CA THR A 811 30.73 -28.47 -23.61
C THR A 811 29.53 -29.24 -23.06
N LEU A 812 28.51 -29.52 -23.87
CA LEU A 812 27.33 -30.28 -23.43
C LEU A 812 27.71 -31.68 -22.94
N LYS A 813 28.67 -32.34 -23.59
CA LYS A 813 29.17 -33.65 -23.15
C LYS A 813 29.93 -33.60 -21.82
N SER A 814 30.58 -32.47 -21.51
CA SER A 814 31.35 -32.30 -20.27
C SER A 814 30.50 -32.05 -19.03
N LEU A 815 29.20 -31.77 -19.19
CA LEU A 815 28.28 -31.51 -18.08
C LEU A 815 27.80 -32.81 -17.41
N ASP A 816 27.53 -32.72 -16.10
CA ASP A 816 26.99 -33.82 -15.30
C ASP A 816 25.46 -33.91 -15.43
N TRP A 817 24.96 -34.58 -16.48
CA TRP A 817 23.53 -34.80 -16.71
C TRP A 817 22.95 -35.91 -15.82
N ASP A 818 21.70 -35.78 -15.36
CA ASP A 818 21.00 -36.89 -14.72
C ASP A 818 20.69 -38.00 -15.76
N PRO A 819 21.29 -39.21 -15.64
CA PRO A 819 21.07 -40.31 -16.58
C PRO A 819 19.61 -40.79 -16.60
N LYS A 820 18.78 -40.46 -15.58
CA LYS A 820 17.37 -40.86 -15.51
C LYS A 820 16.43 -39.95 -16.31
N ASN A 821 16.86 -38.73 -16.62
CA ASN A 821 16.01 -37.77 -17.32
C ASN A 821 16.05 -37.94 -18.84
N GLY A 822 17.17 -38.39 -19.40
CA GLY A 822 17.35 -38.56 -20.84
C GLY A 822 17.42 -37.23 -21.60
N SER A 823 17.59 -36.11 -20.89
CA SER A 823 17.63 -34.73 -21.42
C SER A 823 18.70 -34.55 -22.50
N LEU A 824 19.90 -35.08 -22.27
CA LEU A 824 21.01 -35.03 -23.23
C LEU A 824 20.69 -35.78 -24.54
N ALA A 825 19.94 -36.89 -24.47
CA ALA A 825 19.56 -37.64 -25.67
C ALA A 825 18.56 -36.86 -26.54
N TYR A 826 17.62 -36.13 -25.94
CA TYR A 826 16.74 -35.21 -26.68
C TYR A 826 17.52 -34.06 -27.33
N LEU A 827 18.53 -33.51 -26.66
CA LEU A 827 19.40 -32.50 -27.26
C LEU A 827 20.19 -33.04 -28.45
N TYR A 828 20.72 -34.26 -28.37
CA TYR A 828 21.38 -34.88 -29.53
C TYR A 828 20.41 -35.14 -30.70
N LEU A 829 19.14 -35.49 -30.43
CA LEU A 829 18.11 -35.55 -31.47
C LEU A 829 17.87 -34.18 -32.13
N ASP A 830 17.89 -33.10 -31.35
CA ASP A 830 17.76 -31.73 -31.85
C ASP A 830 18.99 -31.30 -32.67
N VAL A 831 20.19 -31.71 -32.26
CA VAL A 831 21.43 -31.50 -33.02
C VAL A 831 21.38 -32.23 -34.37
N LEU A 832 20.89 -33.47 -34.42
CA LEU A 832 20.73 -34.21 -35.69
C LEU A 832 19.76 -33.49 -36.65
N ASN A 833 18.70 -32.86 -36.14
CA ASN A 833 17.82 -32.04 -36.97
C ASN A 833 18.56 -30.83 -37.56
N MET A 834 19.34 -30.14 -36.74
CA MET A 834 20.10 -28.96 -37.14
C MET A 834 21.18 -29.32 -38.17
N LEU A 835 21.96 -30.39 -37.94
CA LEU A 835 22.98 -30.88 -38.88
C LEU A 835 22.35 -31.31 -40.22
N SER A 836 21.19 -31.95 -40.17
CA SER A 836 20.46 -32.32 -41.40
C SER A 836 19.93 -31.10 -42.16
N ALA A 837 19.51 -30.05 -41.44
CA ALA A 837 19.15 -28.77 -42.05
C ALA A 837 20.37 -28.06 -42.66
N MET A 838 21.55 -28.15 -42.01
CA MET A 838 22.81 -27.60 -42.54
C MET A 838 23.28 -28.30 -43.83
N ALA A 839 22.86 -29.54 -44.08
CA ALA A 839 23.24 -30.28 -45.29
C ALA A 839 22.41 -29.93 -46.53
N GLN A 840 21.28 -29.22 -46.37
CA GLN A 840 20.41 -28.86 -47.48
C GLN A 840 21.00 -27.73 -48.33
N GLU A 841 20.64 -27.68 -49.62
CA GLU A 841 21.08 -26.63 -50.56
C GLU A 841 20.65 -25.22 -50.11
N ASN A 842 19.47 -25.11 -49.50
CA ASN A 842 18.92 -23.85 -49.00
C ASN A 842 18.39 -24.04 -47.57
N TYR A 843 18.72 -23.12 -46.65
CA TYR A 843 18.20 -23.16 -45.28
C TYR A 843 16.74 -22.69 -45.19
N LEU A 844 16.04 -23.15 -44.14
CA LEU A 844 14.63 -22.81 -43.90
C LEU A 844 14.39 -21.32 -43.65
N TYR A 845 15.40 -20.61 -43.14
CA TYR A 845 15.34 -19.18 -42.89
C TYR A 845 16.75 -18.58 -42.92
N HIS A 846 16.80 -17.27 -43.18
CA HIS A 846 18.03 -16.50 -43.30
C HIS A 846 17.94 -15.21 -42.51
N VAL A 847 19.11 -14.66 -42.18
CA VAL A 847 19.22 -13.31 -41.62
C VAL A 847 19.53 -12.34 -42.76
N ASP A 848 18.74 -11.27 -42.87
CA ASP A 848 18.92 -10.26 -43.92
C ASP A 848 20.37 -9.74 -43.96
N LYS A 849 21.02 -9.95 -45.11
CA LYS A 849 22.41 -9.58 -45.46
C LYS A 849 23.54 -10.33 -44.76
N VAL A 850 23.24 -11.46 -44.15
CA VAL A 850 24.26 -12.38 -43.64
C VAL A 850 24.32 -13.57 -44.59
N GLU A 851 25.51 -13.84 -45.13
CA GLU A 851 25.75 -15.03 -45.95
C GLU A 851 25.93 -16.23 -45.03
N SER A 852 24.89 -17.06 -44.93
CA SER A 852 24.89 -18.30 -44.15
C SER A 852 25.69 -19.39 -44.85
N ASN A 853 25.94 -20.49 -44.13
CA ASN A 853 26.76 -21.62 -44.62
C ASN A 853 26.18 -22.32 -45.87
N ASP A 854 24.89 -22.25 -46.15
CA ASP A 854 24.29 -22.71 -47.41
C ASP A 854 24.70 -21.85 -48.61
N THR A 855 24.91 -20.56 -48.41
CA THR A 855 25.46 -19.67 -49.47
C THR A 855 26.98 -19.83 -49.59
N LEU A 856 27.68 -20.01 -48.46
CA LEU A 856 29.15 -20.11 -48.44
C LEU A 856 29.69 -21.45 -48.97
N TYR A 857 29.06 -22.56 -48.57
CA TYR A 857 29.49 -23.91 -48.93
C TYR A 857 28.48 -24.62 -49.85
N GLY A 858 27.18 -24.29 -49.76
CA GLY A 858 26.11 -25.01 -50.45
C GLY A 858 26.17 -26.51 -50.15
N SER A 859 25.91 -27.33 -51.16
CA SER A 859 26.08 -28.79 -51.09
C SER A 859 27.48 -29.24 -51.53
N ASP A 860 28.54 -28.53 -51.13
CA ASP A 860 29.92 -29.00 -51.36
C ASP A 860 30.12 -30.38 -50.71
N PRO A 861 30.57 -31.42 -51.48
CA PRO A 861 30.80 -32.75 -50.94
C PRO A 861 31.76 -32.78 -49.74
N LYS A 862 32.71 -31.83 -49.63
CA LYS A 862 33.62 -31.75 -48.48
C LYS A 862 32.91 -31.28 -47.21
N PHE A 863 31.98 -30.33 -47.34
CA PHE A 863 31.18 -29.79 -46.25
C PHE A 863 30.19 -30.85 -45.75
N ILE A 864 29.47 -31.50 -46.67
CA ILE A 864 28.55 -32.61 -46.37
C ILE A 864 29.29 -33.76 -45.69
N HIS A 865 30.50 -34.10 -46.14
CA HIS A 865 31.30 -35.15 -45.50
C HIS A 865 31.62 -34.84 -44.03
N GLU A 866 31.91 -33.58 -43.69
CA GLU A 866 32.14 -33.18 -42.29
C GLU A 866 30.83 -33.16 -41.48
N ILE A 867 29.68 -32.82 -42.07
CA ILE A 867 28.36 -32.95 -41.44
C ILE A 867 28.02 -34.42 -41.15
N ASP A 868 28.24 -35.31 -42.11
CA ASP A 868 27.97 -36.75 -42.00
C ASP A 868 28.86 -37.40 -40.93
N LYS A 869 30.14 -37.00 -40.90
CA LYS A 869 31.08 -37.39 -39.84
C LYS A 869 30.61 -36.91 -38.47
N MET A 870 30.14 -35.67 -38.35
CA MET A 870 29.62 -35.14 -37.08
C MET A 870 28.33 -35.87 -36.66
N SER A 871 27.42 -36.11 -37.60
CA SER A 871 26.17 -36.84 -37.37
C SER A 871 26.43 -38.28 -36.93
N THR A 872 27.47 -38.92 -37.48
CA THR A 872 27.94 -40.25 -37.06
C THR A 872 28.42 -40.24 -35.60
N LEU A 873 29.19 -39.23 -35.19
CA LEU A 873 29.65 -39.07 -33.80
C LEU A 873 28.47 -38.83 -32.84
N VAL A 874 27.54 -37.95 -33.21
CA VAL A 874 26.34 -37.66 -32.39
C VAL A 874 25.45 -38.90 -32.28
N LEU A 875 25.27 -39.67 -33.35
CA LEU A 875 24.53 -40.93 -33.34
C LEU A 875 25.17 -41.95 -32.39
N ALA A 876 26.51 -42.10 -32.43
CA ALA A 876 27.23 -43.01 -31.55
C ALA A 876 27.03 -42.66 -30.07
N GLU A 877 27.10 -41.38 -29.72
CA GLU A 877 26.85 -40.90 -28.36
C GLU A 877 25.38 -41.08 -27.94
N LEU A 878 24.44 -40.82 -28.83
CA LEU A 878 23.01 -41.03 -28.56
C LEU A 878 22.70 -42.52 -28.30
N LEU A 879 23.31 -43.44 -29.06
CA LEU A 879 23.20 -44.89 -28.80
C LEU A 879 23.85 -45.30 -27.46
N SER A 880 24.94 -44.64 -27.07
CA SER A 880 25.56 -44.81 -25.75
C SER A 880 24.61 -44.38 -24.62
N GLN A 881 23.97 -43.22 -24.76
CA GLN A 881 22.96 -42.70 -23.81
C GLN A 881 21.73 -43.63 -23.71
N LEU A 882 21.23 -44.12 -24.85
CA LEU A 882 20.14 -45.10 -24.88
C LEU A 882 20.52 -46.40 -24.15
N LYS A 883 21.78 -46.82 -24.23
CA LYS A 883 22.28 -48.00 -23.49
C LYS A 883 22.36 -47.73 -21.99
N GLN A 884 22.76 -46.52 -21.58
CA GLN A 884 22.85 -46.11 -20.17
C GLN A 884 21.47 -45.96 -19.49
N LEU A 885 20.46 -45.47 -20.22
CA LEU A 885 19.08 -45.33 -19.73
C LEU A 885 18.41 -46.66 -19.30
N GLY A 886 18.88 -47.78 -19.84
CA GLY A 886 18.34 -49.11 -19.54
C GLY A 886 16.87 -49.30 -19.97
N PRO A 887 16.28 -50.49 -19.73
CA PRO A 887 14.93 -50.84 -20.18
C PRO A 887 13.85 -50.04 -19.43
N CYS A 888 13.55 -48.84 -19.91
CA CYS A 888 12.56 -47.93 -19.33
C CYS A 888 11.64 -47.31 -20.41
N ARG A 889 10.48 -46.78 -19.99
CA ARG A 889 9.53 -46.12 -20.92
C ARG A 889 10.18 -44.98 -21.70
N LYS A 890 11.07 -44.21 -21.07
CA LYS A 890 11.80 -43.11 -21.73
C LYS A 890 12.77 -43.60 -22.80
N GLN A 891 13.46 -44.72 -22.58
CA GLN A 891 14.32 -45.35 -23.60
C GLN A 891 13.52 -45.72 -24.85
N ALA A 892 12.31 -46.28 -24.68
CA ALA A 892 11.43 -46.61 -25.80
C ALA A 892 10.94 -45.37 -26.57
N LEU A 893 10.66 -44.25 -25.89
CA LEU A 893 10.26 -43.00 -26.52
C LEU A 893 11.40 -42.36 -27.32
N ILE A 894 12.59 -42.26 -26.74
CA ILE A 894 13.77 -41.69 -27.42
C ILE A 894 14.19 -42.59 -28.59
N ALA A 895 14.12 -43.92 -28.44
CA ALA A 895 14.38 -44.85 -29.54
C ALA A 895 13.35 -44.72 -30.68
N LEU A 896 12.09 -44.45 -30.35
CA LEU A 896 11.05 -44.17 -31.33
C LEU A 896 11.33 -42.87 -32.09
N GLU A 897 11.64 -41.79 -31.38
CA GLU A 897 11.99 -40.51 -31.99
C GLU A 897 13.24 -40.62 -32.87
N LEU A 898 14.29 -41.28 -32.38
CA LEU A 898 15.49 -41.55 -33.17
C LEU A 898 15.18 -42.31 -34.46
N MET A 899 14.33 -43.34 -34.38
CA MET A 899 13.92 -44.13 -35.54
C MET A 899 13.13 -43.28 -36.55
N VAL A 900 12.26 -42.38 -36.08
CA VAL A 900 11.58 -41.40 -36.95
C VAL A 900 12.57 -40.43 -37.58
N LYS A 901 13.58 -39.95 -36.85
CA LYS A 901 14.62 -39.07 -37.39
C LYS A 901 15.50 -39.77 -38.43
N ILE A 902 15.90 -41.02 -38.18
CA ILE A 902 16.61 -41.84 -39.17
C ILE A 902 15.76 -42.02 -40.43
N ALA A 903 14.47 -42.33 -40.29
CA ALA A 903 13.57 -42.52 -41.42
C ALA A 903 13.36 -41.26 -42.27
N THR A 904 13.52 -40.07 -41.68
CA THR A 904 13.24 -38.79 -42.33
C THR A 904 14.48 -38.05 -42.81
N LEU A 905 15.62 -38.21 -42.13
CA LEU A 905 16.82 -37.40 -42.32
C LEU A 905 18.03 -38.19 -42.86
N ALA A 906 18.04 -39.52 -42.76
CA ALA A 906 19.16 -40.35 -43.19
C ALA A 906 18.88 -41.08 -44.50
N ASP A 907 19.94 -41.39 -45.25
CA ASP A 907 19.86 -42.23 -46.45
C ASP A 907 19.68 -43.71 -46.07
N LEU A 908 18.48 -44.24 -46.32
CA LEU A 908 18.12 -45.63 -46.01
C LEU A 908 18.69 -46.64 -47.00
N ASN A 909 19.33 -46.20 -48.09
CA ASN A 909 20.05 -47.09 -48.99
C ASN A 909 21.27 -47.75 -48.33
N ILE A 910 21.72 -47.20 -47.20
CA ILE A 910 22.81 -47.75 -46.40
C ILE A 910 22.28 -48.86 -45.49
N SER A 911 22.73 -50.08 -45.75
CA SER A 911 22.32 -51.31 -45.04
C SER A 911 22.52 -51.23 -43.51
N THR A 912 23.55 -50.53 -43.03
CA THR A 912 23.85 -50.39 -41.59
C THR A 912 22.85 -49.49 -40.86
N ILE A 913 22.46 -48.35 -41.45
CA ILE A 913 21.44 -47.43 -40.91
C ILE A 913 20.05 -48.10 -40.96
N PHE A 914 19.73 -48.78 -42.05
CA PHE A 914 18.47 -49.51 -42.21
C PHE A 914 18.32 -50.60 -41.14
N THR A 915 19.39 -51.36 -40.90
CA THR A 915 19.44 -52.39 -39.85
C THR A 915 19.32 -51.76 -38.46
N LEU A 916 19.92 -50.58 -38.23
CA LEU A 916 19.76 -49.84 -36.97
C LEU A 916 18.31 -49.38 -36.75
N ALA A 917 17.63 -48.84 -37.77
CA ALA A 917 16.23 -48.44 -37.69
C ALA A 917 15.31 -49.62 -37.33
N LEU A 918 15.53 -50.80 -37.93
CA LEU A 918 14.82 -52.03 -37.59
C LEU A 918 15.07 -52.48 -36.14
N ASN A 919 16.31 -52.38 -35.66
CA ASN A 919 16.66 -52.74 -34.28
C ASN A 919 16.03 -51.79 -33.25
N LEU A 920 15.98 -50.48 -33.55
CA LEU A 920 15.31 -49.48 -32.71
C LEU A 920 13.80 -49.70 -32.69
N TRP A 921 13.19 -50.03 -33.84
CA TRP A 921 11.79 -50.42 -33.92
C TRP A 921 11.46 -51.64 -33.06
N GLN A 922 12.27 -52.70 -33.15
CA GLN A 922 12.13 -53.89 -32.32
C GLN A 922 12.31 -53.59 -30.82
N LEU A 923 13.20 -52.65 -30.47
CA LEU A 923 13.38 -52.20 -29.09
C LEU A 923 12.16 -51.45 -28.55
N CYS A 924 11.50 -50.64 -29.39
CA CYS A 924 10.24 -49.98 -29.04
C CYS A 924 9.11 -51.00 -28.77
N LEU A 925 9.00 -52.04 -29.60
CA LEU A 925 7.99 -53.10 -29.46
C LEU A 925 8.16 -53.93 -28.18
N LYS A 926 9.40 -54.16 -27.73
CA LYS A 926 9.70 -54.96 -26.54
C LYS A 926 9.33 -54.30 -25.21
N HIS A 927 9.29 -52.96 -25.14
CA HIS A 927 9.05 -52.20 -23.91
C HIS A 927 7.66 -51.55 -23.81
N GLY A 928 6.77 -51.80 -24.79
CA GLY A 928 5.32 -51.94 -24.61
C GLY A 928 4.54 -50.84 -23.86
N ASN A 929 4.74 -49.55 -24.16
CA ASN A 929 3.91 -48.47 -23.57
C ASN A 929 3.68 -47.25 -24.49
N THR A 930 3.73 -47.45 -25.81
CA THR A 930 3.37 -46.45 -26.83
C THR A 930 2.07 -46.86 -27.51
N ASP A 931 1.14 -45.92 -27.65
CA ASP A 931 -0.18 -46.15 -28.26
C ASP A 931 -0.03 -46.84 -29.62
N THR A 932 -0.67 -47.99 -29.79
CA THR A 932 -0.59 -48.79 -31.02
C THR A 932 -1.07 -48.01 -32.25
N LYS A 933 -1.91 -46.98 -32.07
CA LYS A 933 -2.31 -46.04 -33.13
C LYS A 933 -1.16 -45.13 -33.62
N TYR A 934 -0.25 -44.73 -32.73
CA TYR A 934 0.90 -43.86 -33.05
C TYR A 934 2.05 -44.64 -33.70
N LEU A 935 2.17 -45.94 -33.44
CA LEU A 935 3.17 -46.85 -34.03
C LEU A 935 2.86 -47.23 -35.49
N VAL A 936 1.57 -47.28 -35.88
CA VAL A 936 1.15 -47.69 -37.24
C VAL A 936 1.45 -46.62 -38.31
N SER A 937 1.47 -45.34 -37.93
CA SER A 937 1.70 -44.22 -38.86
C SER A 937 3.16 -44.13 -39.35
N PRO A 938 4.19 -44.16 -38.48
CA PRO A 938 5.60 -44.16 -38.90
C PRO A 938 5.99 -45.39 -39.74
N VAL A 939 5.38 -46.56 -39.49
CA VAL A 939 5.66 -47.77 -40.29
C VAL A 939 5.03 -47.69 -41.68
N LYS A 940 3.81 -47.14 -41.78
CA LYS A 940 3.22 -46.79 -43.08
C LYS A 940 4.06 -45.73 -43.79
N GLN A 941 4.55 -44.72 -43.09
CA GLN A 941 5.46 -43.72 -43.65
C GLN A 941 6.82 -44.29 -44.04
N LEU A 942 7.43 -45.21 -43.28
CA LEU A 942 8.68 -45.90 -43.62
C LEU A 942 8.50 -46.77 -44.87
N THR A 943 7.43 -47.56 -44.95
CA THR A 943 7.11 -48.33 -46.17
C THR A 943 6.81 -47.41 -47.35
N THR A 944 6.19 -46.26 -47.14
CA THR A 944 5.92 -45.26 -48.20
C THR A 944 7.17 -44.45 -48.59
N LEU A 945 8.07 -44.12 -47.65
CA LEU A 945 9.34 -43.40 -47.86
C LEU A 945 10.35 -44.29 -48.56
N ILE A 946 10.44 -45.57 -48.18
CA ILE A 946 11.19 -46.59 -48.92
C ILE A 946 10.62 -46.73 -50.35
N PHE A 947 9.30 -46.65 -50.51
CA PHE A 947 8.66 -46.69 -51.83
C PHE A 947 8.88 -45.41 -52.65
N ILE A 948 8.99 -44.24 -52.02
CA ILE A 948 9.25 -42.94 -52.66
C ILE A 948 10.74 -42.77 -53.01
N GLN A 949 11.66 -43.16 -52.12
CA GLN A 949 13.11 -43.15 -52.38
C GLN A 949 13.49 -44.11 -53.51
N ASN A 950 12.88 -45.31 -53.56
CA ASN A 950 13.07 -46.23 -54.70
C ASN A 950 12.47 -45.70 -56.02
N LYS A 951 11.49 -44.79 -55.99
CA LYS A 951 10.91 -44.17 -57.20
C LYS A 951 11.73 -42.99 -57.73
N LEU A 952 12.45 -42.27 -56.87
CA LEU A 952 13.33 -41.16 -57.24
C LEU A 952 14.64 -41.61 -57.90
N LEU A 953 14.99 -42.90 -57.79
CA LEU A 953 16.12 -43.54 -58.50
C LEU A 953 15.72 -44.21 -59.84
N LEU A 954 14.41 -44.29 -60.11
CA LEU A 954 13.84 -44.87 -61.35
C LEU A 954 13.32 -43.79 -62.32
N LEU A 955 13.53 -42.52 -61.98
CA LEU A 955 13.45 -41.33 -62.84
C LEU A 955 14.84 -40.71 -62.90
#